data_AF-A0A8C3GKD6-F1
#
_entry.id   AF-A0A8C3GKD6-F1
#
_cell.length_a   1.000
_cell.length_b   1.000
_cell.length_c   1.000
_cell.angle_alpha   90.00
_cell.angle_beta   90.00
_cell.angle_gamma   90.00
#
_symmetry.space_group_name_H-M   'P 1'
#
loop_
_entity.id
_entity.type
_entity.pdbx_description
1 polymer ?
#
loop_
_entity_poly.entity_id
_entity_poly.type
_entity_poly.pdbx_seq_one_letter_code
_entity_poly.pdbx_strand_id
1 'polypeptide(L)'
;MARAPCWALGWLLLACLLLRPLAVMSVDVGSESMKIAIVKPGVPMEIVLNKESRRKTPVAVALKENERLFGDSALGMSIRTPKVAFRYFQDLLGKQINNPQVVLYRTRFPEHELVEDEKRQTVIFKLSQAVQYSPEEMLAMVLNYSRGLAEEFAEQPIKDAVITVPAYFNQAERRAVLHAARMADLKVLQLINDNTAVALNYGVFRRKDINATAQNIMFYDMGAGSTVCTIVTYQTVKTKDSGTQPQLQIQGIGFDRTLGGLEMELRLRDYLAKLFNDQHPSKDVRKNPRAMAKLLKEANRLKTVLSANADHVAQIEGLLDDIDFKAKVSRQEFEDLCSDLFQRVPGPVQQALSSAEMKLDGIDQVILVGGATRVPKVQEVLLKAVGKEELGKNINADEAAAMGAVYQAAALSKAFKVKPFVVRDAAMFPIQVEFTREVEEDDKSKSLKHNKRILFQRMAPYPQRKVITFNRYTDDFEFYVNYGDLSFLNQDDLRIFGSLNLTTVRLKGVGDSFKKHSDYESKGIKAHFNMDESGVLSLDRVESVFETLVEDKLEEESTLTKQSKSSGASTATKTEEEKKIKAPKKQKLVHEITMELDVNDVPDLLEDELKSSMKKYVLNSSMWKNETLAEQKKLSPAEKPVLLSKDIELKIAALDREVQYLLNKAKFAKPKSKKEKNATKPDSGKNATATSESENTIPPTEGKQEGKEWKWIELLMREVCSLGGPQKNICLGH
;
A
#
# COMPACT_ATOMS: atom_id res chain seq x y z
N MET A 1 -23.69 -8.74 48.26
CA MET A 1 -23.09 -8.65 46.90
C MET A 1 -24.23 -8.68 45.89
N ALA A 2 -24.58 -7.52 45.32
CA ALA A 2 -25.73 -7.40 44.43
C ALA A 2 -25.39 -8.02 43.05
N ARG A 3 -26.22 -8.98 42.62
CA ARG A 3 -26.17 -9.55 41.27
C ARG A 3 -26.67 -8.49 40.29
N ALA A 4 -25.78 -7.98 39.44
CA ALA A 4 -26.21 -7.17 38.30
C ALA A 4 -27.12 -8.03 37.38
N PRO A 5 -28.27 -7.50 36.92
CA PRO A 5 -29.20 -8.27 36.09
C PRO A 5 -28.54 -8.59 34.73
N CYS A 6 -28.64 -9.84 34.28
CA CYS A 6 -28.07 -10.32 32.99
C CYS A 6 -28.44 -9.47 31.78
N TRP A 7 -29.52 -8.69 31.86
CA TRP A 7 -29.98 -7.80 30.80
C TRP A 7 -29.07 -6.57 30.68
N ALA A 8 -28.55 -6.04 31.80
CA ALA A 8 -27.58 -4.94 31.77
C ALA A 8 -26.25 -5.37 31.12
N LEU A 9 -25.81 -6.61 31.36
CA LEU A 9 -24.66 -7.21 30.66
C LEU A 9 -24.92 -7.39 29.16
N GLY A 10 -26.13 -7.79 28.77
CA GLY A 10 -26.54 -7.89 27.36
C GLY A 10 -26.52 -6.55 26.64
N TRP A 11 -27.03 -5.49 27.27
CA TRP A 11 -26.98 -4.13 26.71
C TRP A 11 -25.56 -3.54 26.69
N LEU A 12 -24.71 -3.86 27.68
CA LEU A 12 -23.31 -3.48 27.69
C LEU A 12 -22.53 -4.18 26.57
N LEU A 13 -22.76 -5.48 26.36
CA LEU A 13 -22.19 -6.27 25.26
C LEU A 13 -22.64 -5.76 23.89
N LEU A 14 -23.93 -5.42 23.75
CA LEU A 14 -24.48 -4.86 22.51
C LEU A 14 -23.93 -3.45 22.24
N ALA A 15 -23.76 -2.61 23.28
CA ALA A 15 -23.13 -1.30 23.17
C ALA A 15 -21.64 -1.41 22.81
N CYS A 16 -20.90 -2.37 23.37
CA CYS A 16 -19.53 -2.68 22.98
C CYS A 16 -19.42 -3.22 21.54
N LEU A 17 -20.41 -3.98 21.06
CA LEU A 17 -20.49 -4.45 19.67
C LEU A 17 -20.88 -3.33 18.68
N LEU A 18 -21.55 -2.26 19.15
CA LEU A 18 -21.95 -1.10 18.35
C LEU A 18 -20.91 0.04 18.34
N LEU A 19 -19.93 0.01 19.24
CA LEU A 19 -18.78 0.94 19.22
C LEU A 19 -17.88 0.62 18.02
N ARG A 20 -18.18 1.25 16.88
CA ARG A 20 -17.25 1.25 15.75
C ARG A 20 -15.98 1.98 16.19
N PRO A 21 -14.79 1.40 15.97
CA PRO A 21 -13.54 2.12 16.23
C PRO A 21 -13.52 3.37 15.34
N LEU A 22 -13.47 4.54 15.98
CA LEU A 22 -13.45 5.84 15.30
C LEU A 22 -12.04 6.38 15.17
N ALA A 23 -11.08 5.86 15.95
CA ALA A 23 -9.70 6.24 15.85
C ALA A 23 -9.11 5.81 14.49
N VAL A 24 -8.31 6.71 13.91
CA VAL A 24 -7.46 6.40 12.77
C VAL A 24 -6.02 6.77 13.11
N MET A 25 -5.09 6.06 12.49
CA MET A 25 -3.66 6.26 12.72
C MET A 25 -2.93 6.61 11.44
N SER A 26 -1.71 7.12 11.59
CA SER A 26 -0.70 7.12 10.56
C SER A 26 0.57 6.43 11.04
N VAL A 27 1.34 5.88 10.10
CA VAL A 27 2.69 5.39 10.36
C VAL A 27 3.64 6.04 9.37
N ASP A 28 4.57 6.83 9.89
CA ASP A 28 5.76 7.23 9.15
C ASP A 28 6.80 6.11 9.23
N VAL A 29 7.00 5.35 8.14
CA VAL A 29 7.89 4.17 8.10
C VAL A 29 9.29 4.58 7.61
N GLY A 30 10.00 5.36 8.43
CA GLY A 30 11.40 5.72 8.14
C GLY A 30 12.36 4.53 8.17
N SER A 31 13.52 4.65 7.51
CA SER A 31 14.50 3.55 7.40
C SER A 31 15.06 3.10 8.77
N GLU A 32 15.37 4.06 9.65
CA GLU A 32 15.94 3.81 10.99
C GLU A 32 14.87 3.79 12.10
N SER A 33 13.88 4.69 12.02
CA SER A 33 12.84 4.84 13.04
C SER A 33 11.50 5.25 12.45
N MET A 34 10.44 4.66 13.00
CA MET A 34 9.07 4.98 12.69
C MET A 34 8.47 5.96 13.71
N LYS A 35 7.48 6.73 13.27
CA LYS A 35 6.65 7.59 14.11
C LYS A 35 5.21 7.27 13.82
N ILE A 36 4.41 7.21 14.88
CA ILE A 36 3.02 6.85 14.79
C ILE A 36 2.24 8.04 15.29
N ALA A 37 1.22 8.46 14.56
CA ALA A 37 0.31 9.50 15.01
C ALA A 37 -1.11 8.97 15.01
N ILE A 38 -1.95 9.46 15.91
CA ILE A 38 -3.36 9.08 15.98
C ILE A 38 -4.26 10.31 16.02
N VAL A 39 -5.51 10.10 15.67
CA VAL A 39 -6.60 11.02 15.99
C VAL A 39 -7.79 10.18 16.45
N LYS A 40 -8.42 10.59 17.56
CA LYS A 40 -9.62 9.95 18.12
C LYS A 40 -10.63 11.02 18.55
N PRO A 41 -11.94 10.70 18.65
CA PRO A 41 -12.92 11.66 19.13
C PRO A 41 -12.51 12.27 20.47
N GLY A 42 -12.56 13.60 20.58
CA GLY A 42 -12.17 14.34 21.79
C GLY A 42 -10.67 14.54 22.00
N VAL A 43 -9.80 13.91 21.20
CA VAL A 43 -8.34 14.07 21.30
C VAL A 43 -7.80 14.61 19.97
N PRO A 44 -7.02 15.71 19.99
CA PRO A 44 -6.40 16.22 18.77
C PRO A 44 -5.40 15.22 18.19
N MET A 45 -4.90 15.51 16.99
CA MET A 45 -3.83 14.71 16.39
C MET A 45 -2.60 14.71 17.29
N GLU A 46 -2.07 13.54 17.62
CA GLU A 46 -0.95 13.40 18.55
C GLU A 46 -0.03 12.25 18.15
N ILE A 47 1.27 12.40 18.46
CA ILE A 47 2.27 11.34 18.27
C ILE A 47 2.16 10.33 19.41
N VAL A 48 2.04 9.06 19.04
CA VAL A 48 2.03 7.93 19.96
C VAL A 48 3.43 7.69 20.51
N LEU A 49 3.51 7.51 21.82
CA LEU A 49 4.74 7.13 22.51
C LEU A 49 4.94 5.61 22.44
N ASN A 50 6.20 5.18 22.36
CA ASN A 50 6.55 3.78 22.52
C ASN A 50 6.58 3.37 24.01
N LYS A 51 6.91 2.10 24.28
CA LYS A 51 6.96 1.55 25.65
C LYS A 51 8.02 2.21 26.53
N GLU A 52 9.00 2.85 25.92
CA GLU A 52 10.07 3.63 26.57
C GLU A 52 9.74 5.12 26.66
N SER A 53 8.48 5.51 26.42
CA SER A 53 7.97 6.89 26.43
C SER A 53 8.64 7.82 25.41
N ARG A 54 9.15 7.26 24.31
CA ARG A 54 9.76 8.02 23.20
C ARG A 54 8.80 8.20 22.05
N ARG A 55 8.93 9.33 21.36
CA ARG A 55 8.14 9.72 20.17
C ARG A 55 8.63 9.06 18.87
N LYS A 56 9.75 8.33 18.93
CA LYS A 56 10.36 7.62 17.80
C LYS A 56 10.63 6.18 18.21
N THR A 57 10.18 5.24 17.39
CA THR A 57 10.39 3.81 17.62
C THR A 57 11.37 3.27 16.58
N PRO A 58 12.47 2.59 16.97
CA PRO A 58 13.38 1.97 16.00
C PRO A 58 12.64 0.99 15.06
N VAL A 59 12.92 1.05 13.75
CA VAL A 59 12.46 0.03 12.80
C VAL A 59 13.44 -1.12 12.83
N ALA A 60 13.23 -2.01 13.80
CA ALA A 60 14.03 -3.19 14.03
C ALA A 60 13.13 -4.37 14.39
N VAL A 61 13.43 -5.53 13.83
CA VAL A 61 12.78 -6.81 14.16
C VAL A 61 13.88 -7.77 14.62
N ALA A 62 13.72 -8.38 15.80
CA ALA A 62 14.61 -9.46 16.21
C ALA A 62 13.83 -10.76 16.44
N LEU A 63 14.35 -11.87 15.90
CA LEU A 63 13.69 -13.17 15.87
C LEU A 63 14.57 -14.20 16.58
N LYS A 64 14.22 -14.59 17.81
CA LYS A 64 15.03 -15.49 18.64
C LYS A 64 14.16 -16.53 19.32
N GLU A 65 14.45 -17.82 19.16
CA GLU A 65 13.96 -18.89 20.04
C GLU A 65 12.43 -18.82 20.35
N ASN A 66 11.60 -18.57 19.33
CA ASN A 66 10.13 -18.36 19.38
C ASN A 66 9.63 -17.00 19.89
N GLU A 67 10.51 -16.05 20.17
CA GLU A 67 10.17 -14.68 20.50
C GLU A 67 10.41 -13.72 19.33
N ARG A 68 9.54 -12.71 19.23
CA ARG A 68 9.69 -11.57 18.33
C ARG A 68 9.82 -10.31 19.15
N LEU A 69 10.91 -9.59 18.96
CA LEU A 69 11.16 -8.32 19.62
C LEU A 69 11.10 -7.20 18.58
N PHE A 70 10.67 -6.02 19.03
CA PHE A 70 10.48 -4.83 18.20
C PHE A 70 11.04 -3.59 18.90
N GLY A 71 11.21 -2.50 18.15
CA GLY A 71 11.62 -1.20 18.69
C GLY A 71 12.96 -1.26 19.42
N ASP A 72 13.04 -0.61 20.59
CA ASP A 72 14.24 -0.54 21.42
C ASP A 72 14.74 -1.93 21.87
N SER A 73 13.82 -2.88 22.11
CA SER A 73 14.19 -4.25 22.48
C SER A 73 14.92 -4.98 21.34
N ALA A 74 14.43 -4.83 20.10
CA ALA A 74 15.10 -5.37 18.91
C ALA A 74 16.43 -4.67 18.63
N LEU A 75 16.49 -3.34 18.83
CA LEU A 75 17.73 -2.57 18.71
C LEU A 75 18.79 -3.03 19.74
N GLY A 76 18.37 -3.37 20.96
CA GLY A 76 19.26 -3.99 21.95
C GLY A 76 19.79 -5.35 21.49
N MET A 77 18.95 -6.15 20.83
CA MET A 77 19.37 -7.43 20.25
C MET A 77 20.30 -7.28 19.05
N SER A 78 20.17 -6.23 18.24
CA SER A 78 21.08 -6.02 17.10
C SER A 78 22.53 -5.80 17.51
N ILE A 79 22.78 -5.44 18.77
CA ILE A 79 24.14 -5.35 19.33
C ILE A 79 24.57 -6.71 19.90
N ARG A 80 23.70 -7.40 20.64
CA ARG A 80 24.05 -8.67 21.30
C ARG A 80 24.19 -9.84 20.34
N THR A 81 23.28 -9.94 19.38
CA THR A 81 23.18 -11.05 18.43
C THR A 81 22.76 -10.50 17.06
N PRO A 82 23.68 -9.86 16.31
CA PRO A 82 23.34 -9.16 15.06
C PRO A 82 22.64 -10.03 14.01
N LYS A 83 23.02 -11.32 13.93
CA LYS A 83 22.46 -12.31 12.99
C LYS A 83 20.94 -12.47 13.07
N VAL A 84 20.33 -12.18 14.22
CA VAL A 84 18.89 -12.38 14.43
C VAL A 84 18.09 -11.08 14.43
N ALA A 85 18.75 -9.93 14.19
CA ALA A 85 18.13 -8.62 14.25
C ALA A 85 18.24 -7.88 12.92
N PHE A 86 17.10 -7.56 12.32
CA PHE A 86 16.96 -7.00 10.99
C PHE A 86 16.59 -5.52 11.07
N ARG A 87 17.32 -4.69 10.32
CA ARG A 87 17.12 -3.24 10.21
C ARG A 87 17.35 -2.83 8.75
N TYR A 88 16.87 -1.65 8.35
CA TYR A 88 17.10 -1.07 7.01
C TYR A 88 16.70 -1.99 5.84
N PHE A 89 15.67 -2.81 6.02
CA PHE A 89 15.21 -3.78 5.01
C PHE A 89 14.14 -3.22 4.05
N GLN A 90 13.69 -1.98 4.25
CA GLN A 90 12.61 -1.36 3.47
C GLN A 90 12.98 -1.24 1.98
N ASP A 91 14.25 -1.00 1.63
CA ASP A 91 14.70 -0.95 0.24
C ASP A 91 14.73 -2.32 -0.47
N LEU A 92 14.48 -3.41 0.27
CA LEU A 92 14.40 -4.77 -0.27
C LEU A 92 12.98 -5.16 -0.72
N LEU A 93 11.96 -4.33 -0.39
CA LEU A 93 10.56 -4.59 -0.72
C LEU A 93 10.38 -4.79 -2.24
N GLY A 94 9.84 -5.94 -2.63
CA GLY A 94 9.61 -6.27 -4.05
C GLY A 94 10.89 -6.38 -4.91
N LYS A 95 12.08 -6.55 -4.32
CA LYS A 95 13.34 -6.66 -5.08
C LYS A 95 13.75 -8.10 -5.31
N GLN A 96 14.26 -8.38 -6.52
CA GLN A 96 14.90 -9.64 -6.89
C GLN A 96 16.30 -9.77 -6.28
N ILE A 97 16.79 -11.00 -6.16
CA ILE A 97 18.03 -11.33 -5.44
C ILE A 97 19.31 -10.66 -5.99
N ASN A 98 19.29 -10.34 -7.29
CA ASN A 98 20.38 -9.71 -8.04
C ASN A 98 20.30 -8.18 -8.08
N ASN A 99 19.27 -7.57 -7.46
CA ASN A 99 19.10 -6.13 -7.46
C ASN A 99 20.25 -5.44 -6.69
N PRO A 100 20.78 -4.29 -7.16
CA PRO A 100 21.87 -3.58 -6.47
C PRO A 100 21.56 -3.21 -5.02
N GLN A 101 20.30 -2.94 -4.65
CA GLN A 101 19.93 -2.68 -3.25
C GLN A 101 20.09 -3.91 -2.35
N VAL A 102 19.83 -5.11 -2.89
CA VAL A 102 20.06 -6.37 -2.17
C VAL A 102 21.55 -6.60 -1.96
N VAL A 103 22.38 -6.33 -2.97
CA VAL A 103 23.84 -6.39 -2.85
C VAL A 103 24.34 -5.41 -1.81
N LEU A 104 23.87 -4.16 -1.87
CA LEU A 104 24.24 -3.11 -0.92
C LEU A 104 23.86 -3.48 0.52
N TYR A 105 22.68 -4.07 0.72
CA TYR A 105 22.26 -4.57 2.03
C TYR A 105 23.22 -5.64 2.57
N ARG A 106 23.58 -6.65 1.75
CA ARG A 106 24.54 -7.70 2.14
C ARG A 106 25.90 -7.12 2.53
N THR A 107 26.35 -6.07 1.84
CA THR A 107 27.60 -5.39 2.19
C THR A 107 27.51 -4.66 3.54
N ARG A 108 26.36 -4.03 3.82
CA ARG A 108 26.13 -3.30 5.07
C ARG A 108 25.93 -4.21 6.27
N PHE A 109 25.26 -5.35 6.07
CA PHE A 109 24.86 -6.34 7.08
C PHE A 109 25.22 -7.77 6.63
N PRO A 110 26.52 -8.12 6.56
CA PRO A 110 26.98 -9.41 6.06
C PRO A 110 26.61 -10.60 6.97
N GLU A 111 26.13 -10.33 8.18
CA GLU A 111 25.63 -11.34 9.11
C GLU A 111 24.28 -11.94 8.73
N HIS A 112 23.55 -11.37 7.75
CA HIS A 112 22.25 -11.85 7.31
C HIS A 112 22.36 -12.69 6.02
N GLU A 113 21.71 -13.84 6.01
CA GLU A 113 21.61 -14.70 4.82
C GLU A 113 20.36 -14.30 4.01
N LEU A 114 20.57 -13.92 2.75
CA LEU A 114 19.52 -13.57 1.81
C LEU A 114 19.51 -14.57 0.65
N VAL A 115 18.36 -15.20 0.40
CA VAL A 115 18.17 -16.14 -0.70
C VAL A 115 16.99 -15.71 -1.59
N GLU A 116 16.88 -16.31 -2.77
CA GLU A 116 15.75 -16.07 -3.68
C GLU A 116 14.56 -16.93 -3.28
N ASP A 117 13.37 -16.34 -3.29
CA ASP A 117 12.11 -17.07 -3.13
C ASP A 117 11.75 -17.79 -4.43
N GLU A 118 11.55 -19.11 -4.37
CA GLU A 118 11.26 -19.94 -5.56
C GLU A 118 9.97 -19.54 -6.29
N LYS A 119 9.00 -18.93 -5.58
CA LYS A 119 7.69 -18.57 -6.14
C LYS A 119 7.60 -17.11 -6.53
N ARG A 120 8.06 -16.22 -5.64
CA ARG A 120 7.97 -14.76 -5.81
C ARG A 120 9.16 -14.19 -6.56
N GLN A 121 10.25 -14.94 -6.74
CA GLN A 121 11.51 -14.49 -7.33
C GLN A 121 12.13 -13.24 -6.65
N THR A 122 11.60 -12.85 -5.49
CA THR A 122 12.08 -11.76 -4.66
C THR A 122 13.00 -12.28 -3.57
N VAL A 123 13.77 -11.38 -2.96
CA VAL A 123 14.64 -11.73 -1.84
C VAL A 123 13.85 -12.11 -0.58
N ILE A 124 14.37 -13.10 0.16
CA ILE A 124 13.90 -13.52 1.47
C ILE A 124 15.05 -13.65 2.46
N PHE A 125 14.80 -13.31 3.73
CA PHE A 125 15.72 -13.53 4.83
C PHE A 125 15.65 -14.99 5.27
N LYS A 126 16.79 -15.68 5.25
CA LYS A 126 16.90 -17.06 5.72
C LYS A 126 17.56 -17.09 7.08
N LEU A 127 16.80 -17.45 8.11
CA LEU A 127 17.31 -17.58 9.48
C LEU A 127 17.75 -19.02 9.77
N SER A 128 17.01 -19.99 9.22
CA SER A 128 17.34 -21.41 9.25
C SER A 128 16.68 -22.10 8.06
N GLN A 129 16.88 -23.42 7.91
CA GLN A 129 16.20 -24.19 6.87
C GLN A 129 14.66 -24.12 6.99
N ALA A 130 14.13 -24.02 8.21
CA ALA A 130 12.69 -24.00 8.47
C ALA A 130 12.09 -22.60 8.65
N VAL A 131 12.93 -21.56 8.83
CA VAL A 131 12.48 -20.21 9.17
C VAL A 131 13.02 -19.21 8.16
N GLN A 132 12.10 -18.72 7.33
CA GLN A 132 12.36 -17.75 6.28
C GLN A 132 11.29 -16.67 6.34
N TYR A 133 11.66 -15.43 6.05
CA TYR A 133 10.73 -14.31 6.04
C TYR A 133 11.05 -13.35 4.91
N SER A 134 10.04 -12.90 4.19
CA SER A 134 10.19 -11.85 3.19
C SER A 134 10.33 -10.47 3.84
N PRO A 135 10.91 -9.48 3.13
CA PRO A 135 10.90 -8.08 3.58
C PRO A 135 9.49 -7.56 3.88
N GLU A 136 8.46 -7.99 3.13
CA GLU A 136 7.06 -7.62 3.39
C GLU A 136 6.53 -8.23 4.69
N GLU A 137 6.90 -9.48 5.02
CA GLU A 137 6.53 -10.09 6.29
C GLU A 137 7.21 -9.37 7.47
N MET A 138 8.49 -8.99 7.33
CA MET A 138 9.18 -8.17 8.31
C MET A 138 8.49 -6.81 8.51
N LEU A 139 8.11 -6.16 7.41
CA LEU A 139 7.35 -4.90 7.48
C LEU A 139 5.96 -5.11 8.10
N ALA A 140 5.27 -6.22 7.80
CA ALA A 140 3.98 -6.54 8.40
C ALA A 140 4.08 -6.71 9.92
N MET A 141 5.17 -7.34 10.41
CA MET A 141 5.42 -7.45 11.85
C MET A 141 5.62 -6.07 12.48
N VAL A 142 6.36 -5.17 11.81
CA VAL A 142 6.54 -3.78 12.27
C VAL A 142 5.20 -3.04 12.29
N LEU A 143 4.40 -3.11 11.22
CA LEU A 143 3.11 -2.43 11.13
C LEU A 143 2.10 -2.96 12.16
N ASN A 144 2.10 -4.27 12.42
CA ASN A 144 1.27 -4.87 13.47
C ASN A 144 1.71 -4.37 14.86
N TYR A 145 3.02 -4.25 15.11
CA TYR A 145 3.53 -3.65 16.33
C TYR A 145 3.15 -2.16 16.45
N SER A 146 3.21 -1.39 15.35
CA SER A 146 2.76 0.00 15.30
C SER A 146 1.28 0.14 15.65
N ARG A 147 0.44 -0.74 15.10
CA ARG A 147 -0.99 -0.80 15.43
C ARG A 147 -1.18 -1.07 16.93
N GLY A 148 -0.48 -2.04 17.50
CA GLY A 148 -0.57 -2.34 18.93
C GLY A 148 -0.22 -1.16 19.83
N LEU A 149 0.84 -0.41 19.51
CA LEU A 149 1.18 0.83 20.22
C LEU A 149 0.08 1.89 20.11
N ALA A 150 -0.50 2.04 18.91
CA ALA A 150 -1.56 3.00 18.67
C ALA A 150 -2.88 2.61 19.37
N GLU A 151 -3.21 1.31 19.44
CA GLU A 151 -4.38 0.79 20.14
C GLU A 151 -4.26 0.98 21.65
N GLU A 152 -3.08 0.73 22.22
CA GLU A 152 -2.78 0.98 23.63
C GLU A 152 -2.95 2.47 23.96
N PHE A 153 -2.40 3.36 23.14
CA PHE A 153 -2.52 4.81 23.32
C PHE A 153 -3.96 5.32 23.10
N ALA A 154 -4.66 4.77 22.11
CA ALA A 154 -6.02 5.18 21.77
C ALA A 154 -7.08 4.58 22.71
N GLU A 155 -6.74 3.53 23.46
CA GLU A 155 -7.62 2.70 24.29
C GLU A 155 -8.81 2.12 23.49
N GLN A 156 -8.59 1.86 22.20
CA GLN A 156 -9.58 1.25 21.31
C GLN A 156 -8.88 0.53 20.14
N PRO A 157 -9.54 -0.45 19.49
CA PRO A 157 -9.01 -1.07 18.28
C PRO A 157 -8.79 -0.07 17.15
N ILE A 158 -7.77 -0.27 16.32
CA ILE A 158 -7.50 0.58 15.16
C ILE A 158 -7.36 -0.28 13.91
N LYS A 159 -8.14 0.03 12.89
CA LYS A 159 -8.12 -0.67 11.60
C LYS A 159 -7.68 0.21 10.43
N ASP A 160 -8.05 1.48 10.47
CA ASP A 160 -7.85 2.41 9.37
C ASP A 160 -6.54 3.18 9.56
N ALA A 161 -5.65 3.10 8.56
CA ALA A 161 -4.32 3.72 8.62
C ALA A 161 -3.93 4.42 7.32
N VAL A 162 -3.18 5.52 7.44
CA VAL A 162 -2.39 6.09 6.33
C VAL A 162 -0.92 5.76 6.57
N ILE A 163 -0.24 5.23 5.57
CA ILE A 163 1.17 4.80 5.70
C ILE A 163 2.02 5.66 4.76
N THR A 164 3.14 6.19 5.27
CA THR A 164 4.09 6.93 4.41
C THR A 164 4.94 5.98 3.58
N VAL A 165 5.26 6.39 2.35
CA VAL A 165 6.23 5.72 1.48
C VAL A 165 7.16 6.75 0.83
N PRO A 166 8.42 6.40 0.51
CA PRO A 166 9.28 7.31 -0.23
C PRO A 166 8.68 7.65 -1.61
N ALA A 167 8.79 8.91 -2.02
CA ALA A 167 8.23 9.36 -3.30
C ALA A 167 8.77 8.58 -4.52
N TYR A 168 10.03 8.12 -4.45
CA TYR A 168 10.69 7.33 -5.49
C TYR A 168 10.30 5.85 -5.50
N PHE A 169 9.39 5.39 -4.63
CA PHE A 169 8.91 4.01 -4.67
C PHE A 169 8.09 3.76 -5.95
N ASN A 170 8.49 2.71 -6.68
CA ASN A 170 7.81 2.24 -7.87
C ASN A 170 6.55 1.42 -7.50
N GLN A 171 5.85 0.86 -8.49
CA GLN A 171 4.59 0.15 -8.29
C GLN A 171 4.80 -1.16 -7.50
N ALA A 172 5.90 -1.88 -7.74
CA ALA A 172 6.22 -3.11 -7.02
C ALA A 172 6.48 -2.82 -5.54
N GLU A 173 7.28 -1.80 -5.24
CA GLU A 173 7.57 -1.36 -3.86
C GLU A 173 6.29 -0.89 -3.13
N ARG A 174 5.42 -0.10 -3.79
CA ARG A 174 4.12 0.32 -3.22
C ARG A 174 3.21 -0.87 -2.94
N ARG A 175 3.13 -1.83 -3.87
CA ARG A 175 2.32 -3.05 -3.71
C ARG A 175 2.85 -3.94 -2.59
N ALA A 176 4.17 -4.03 -2.42
CA ALA A 176 4.80 -4.73 -1.32
C ALA A 176 4.42 -4.12 0.05
N VAL A 177 4.36 -2.78 0.15
CA VAL A 177 3.86 -2.09 1.37
C VAL A 177 2.38 -2.38 1.61
N LEU A 178 1.53 -2.32 0.57
CA LEU A 178 0.11 -2.69 0.70
C LEU A 178 -0.07 -4.15 1.14
N HIS A 179 0.76 -5.05 0.64
CA HIS A 179 0.75 -6.46 1.04
C HIS A 179 1.13 -6.62 2.51
N ALA A 180 2.19 -5.93 2.96
CA ALA A 180 2.59 -5.90 4.37
C ALA A 180 1.48 -5.37 5.29
N ALA A 181 0.82 -4.27 4.88
CA ALA A 181 -0.29 -3.70 5.64
C ALA A 181 -1.49 -4.65 5.73
N ARG A 182 -1.79 -5.39 4.65
CA ARG A 182 -2.84 -6.42 4.65
C ARG A 182 -2.51 -7.56 5.62
N MET A 183 -1.26 -8.01 5.66
CA MET A 183 -0.79 -9.03 6.62
C MET A 183 -0.87 -8.53 8.07
N ALA A 184 -0.69 -7.23 8.29
CA ALA A 184 -0.86 -6.58 9.59
C ALA A 184 -2.33 -6.30 9.97
N ASP A 185 -3.30 -6.71 9.15
CA ASP A 185 -4.74 -6.46 9.33
C ASP A 185 -5.05 -4.94 9.48
N LEU A 186 -4.36 -4.14 8.66
CA LEU A 186 -4.60 -2.70 8.49
C LEU A 186 -5.31 -2.43 7.17
N LYS A 187 -6.42 -1.71 7.23
CA LYS A 187 -7.06 -1.10 6.08
C LYS A 187 -6.33 0.21 5.76
N VAL A 188 -5.51 0.15 4.72
CA VAL A 188 -4.81 1.34 4.19
C VAL A 188 -5.85 2.26 3.54
N LEU A 189 -6.07 3.42 4.16
CA LEU A 189 -6.88 4.49 3.58
C LEU A 189 -6.15 5.14 2.40
N GLN A 190 -4.83 5.34 2.54
CA GLN A 190 -3.95 5.86 1.50
C GLN A 190 -2.50 5.51 1.82
N LEU A 191 -1.70 5.19 0.80
CA LEU A 191 -0.25 5.36 0.87
C LEU A 191 0.07 6.80 0.47
N ILE A 192 0.59 7.60 1.40
CA ILE A 192 0.99 8.98 1.12
C ILE A 192 2.50 9.03 0.92
N ASN A 193 2.98 9.84 -0.02
CA ASN A 193 4.41 10.07 -0.09
C ASN A 193 4.88 10.83 1.16
N ASP A 194 6.01 10.44 1.74
CA ASP A 194 6.60 11.08 2.93
C ASP A 194 6.79 12.60 2.73
N ASN A 195 7.36 13.01 1.60
CA ASN A 195 7.53 14.40 1.21
C ASN A 195 6.18 15.16 1.11
N THR A 196 5.14 14.53 0.56
CA THR A 196 3.80 15.10 0.45
C THR A 196 3.15 15.23 1.82
N ALA A 197 3.37 14.26 2.73
CA ALA A 197 2.89 14.33 4.10
C ALA A 197 3.56 15.49 4.86
N VAL A 198 4.88 15.67 4.71
CA VAL A 198 5.61 16.81 5.26
C VAL A 198 5.07 18.14 4.72
N ALA A 199 4.86 18.22 3.40
CA ALA A 199 4.30 19.40 2.76
C ALA A 199 2.87 19.69 3.25
N LEU A 200 2.05 18.66 3.44
CA LEU A 200 0.70 18.81 3.99
C LEU A 200 0.73 19.34 5.42
N ASN A 201 1.60 18.79 6.26
CA ASN A 201 1.82 19.27 7.62
C ASN A 201 2.22 20.77 7.61
N TYR A 202 3.18 21.15 6.77
CA TYR A 202 3.60 22.55 6.63
C TYR A 202 2.43 23.47 6.25
N GLY A 203 1.66 23.10 5.23
CA GLY A 203 0.57 23.91 4.69
C GLY A 203 -0.63 24.03 5.64
N VAL A 204 -1.01 22.96 6.34
CA VAL A 204 -2.15 22.97 7.26
C VAL A 204 -1.96 23.98 8.40
N PHE A 205 -0.76 24.04 8.97
CA PHE A 205 -0.45 24.99 10.04
C PHE A 205 -0.24 26.44 9.55
N ARG A 206 -0.08 26.64 8.23
CA ARG A 206 0.10 27.96 7.58
C ARG A 206 -1.04 28.33 6.65
N ARG A 207 -2.21 27.73 6.84
CA ARG A 207 -3.38 27.94 5.99
C ARG A 207 -3.76 29.41 5.80
N LYS A 208 -3.51 30.27 6.80
CA LYS A 208 -3.82 31.70 6.73
C LYS A 208 -2.85 32.49 5.84
N ASP A 209 -1.66 31.96 5.63
CA ASP A 209 -0.58 32.60 4.86
C ASP A 209 -0.70 32.27 3.35
N ILE A 210 -1.37 31.16 3.04
CA ILE A 210 -1.64 30.71 1.66
C ILE A 210 -2.75 31.56 1.04
N ASN A 211 -2.43 32.22 -0.07
CA ASN A 211 -3.34 33.10 -0.79
C ASN A 211 -3.37 32.75 -2.30
N ALA A 212 -3.92 33.62 -3.16
CA ALA A 212 -4.02 33.36 -4.61
C ALA A 212 -2.65 33.39 -5.32
N THR A 213 -1.65 34.04 -4.76
CA THR A 213 -0.28 34.06 -5.27
C THR A 213 0.41 32.74 -4.95
N ALA A 214 0.96 32.10 -5.97
CA ALA A 214 1.74 30.88 -5.84
C ALA A 214 3.00 31.12 -5.00
N GLN A 215 3.18 30.29 -3.97
CA GLN A 215 4.39 30.23 -3.15
C GLN A 215 5.09 28.90 -3.38
N ASN A 216 6.33 28.93 -3.85
CA ASN A 216 7.13 27.74 -4.15
C ASN A 216 8.12 27.46 -3.03
N ILE A 217 7.86 26.38 -2.30
CA ILE A 217 8.68 25.96 -1.16
C ILE A 217 9.40 24.68 -1.53
N MET A 218 10.71 24.64 -1.28
CA MET A 218 11.54 23.46 -1.44
C MET A 218 11.74 22.77 -0.09
N PHE A 219 11.34 21.50 0.02
CA PHE A 219 11.65 20.67 1.17
C PHE A 219 12.84 19.78 0.83
N TYR A 220 13.89 19.84 1.64
CA TYR A 220 15.07 18.99 1.51
C TYR A 220 15.11 18.03 2.71
N ASP A 221 14.75 16.77 2.46
CA ASP A 221 14.73 15.70 3.44
C ASP A 221 15.95 14.79 3.28
N MET A 222 16.87 14.84 4.25
CA MET A 222 17.98 13.87 4.34
C MET A 222 17.79 13.00 5.57
N GLY A 223 17.26 11.79 5.34
CA GLY A 223 16.97 10.80 6.36
C GLY A 223 18.17 9.90 6.68
N ALA A 224 17.88 8.72 7.23
CA ALA A 224 18.91 7.72 7.53
C ALA A 224 19.36 6.94 6.28
N GLY A 225 18.44 6.55 5.40
CA GLY A 225 18.76 5.76 4.20
C GLY A 225 18.92 6.57 2.91
N SER A 226 18.10 7.61 2.73
CA SER A 226 17.98 8.34 1.47
C SER A 226 17.80 9.84 1.66
N THR A 227 17.94 10.57 0.55
CA THR A 227 17.67 12.00 0.44
C THR A 227 16.59 12.25 -0.61
N VAL A 228 15.62 13.12 -0.31
CA VAL A 228 14.58 13.57 -1.23
C VAL A 228 14.49 15.09 -1.19
N CYS A 229 14.52 15.73 -2.35
CA CYS A 229 14.22 17.14 -2.50
C CYS A 229 12.90 17.30 -3.25
N THR A 230 11.99 18.11 -2.72
CA THR A 230 10.65 18.29 -3.28
C THR A 230 10.31 19.76 -3.39
N ILE A 231 9.86 20.18 -4.58
CA ILE A 231 9.35 21.54 -4.82
C ILE A 231 7.83 21.48 -4.78
N VAL A 232 7.23 22.32 -3.93
CA VAL A 232 5.79 22.37 -3.68
C VAL A 232 5.29 23.78 -3.90
N THR A 233 4.24 23.92 -4.71
CA THR A 233 3.51 25.18 -4.83
C THR A 233 2.32 25.18 -3.87
N TYR A 234 2.22 26.21 -3.04
CA TYR A 234 1.03 26.52 -2.25
C TYR A 234 0.27 27.69 -2.86
N GLN A 235 -1.04 27.53 -3.01
CA GLN A 235 -1.94 28.60 -3.45
C GLN A 235 -3.38 28.27 -3.07
N THR A 236 -4.27 29.25 -3.14
CA THR A 236 -5.72 29.01 -3.00
C THR A 236 -6.36 28.71 -4.34
N VAL A 237 -7.25 27.73 -4.38
CA VAL A 237 -7.99 27.31 -5.58
C VAL A 237 -9.48 27.27 -5.32
N LYS A 238 -10.28 27.58 -6.33
CA LYS A 238 -11.73 27.42 -6.28
C LYS A 238 -12.10 25.96 -6.50
N THR A 239 -12.78 25.36 -5.54
CA THR A 239 -13.34 24.01 -5.60
C THR A 239 -14.85 24.09 -5.79
N LYS A 240 -15.43 23.14 -6.54
CA LYS A 240 -16.88 23.11 -6.82
C LYS A 240 -17.71 22.99 -5.54
N ASP A 241 -17.22 22.21 -4.57
CA ASP A 241 -18.01 21.77 -3.42
C ASP A 241 -17.68 22.56 -2.13
N SER A 242 -16.60 23.33 -2.09
CA SER A 242 -16.12 23.97 -0.87
C SER A 242 -15.60 25.40 -1.07
N GLY A 243 -15.85 26.01 -2.23
CA GLY A 243 -15.37 27.37 -2.52
C GLY A 243 -13.84 27.45 -2.56
N THR A 244 -13.27 28.57 -2.11
CA THR A 244 -11.82 28.79 -2.10
C THR A 244 -11.15 27.99 -1.00
N GLN A 245 -10.25 27.07 -1.38
CA GLN A 245 -9.52 26.21 -0.45
C GLN A 245 -8.01 26.33 -0.70
N PRO A 246 -7.17 26.20 0.34
CA PRO A 246 -5.73 26.07 0.16
C PRO A 246 -5.43 24.76 -0.59
N GLN A 247 -4.44 24.81 -1.45
CA GLN A 247 -3.91 23.70 -2.22
C GLN A 247 -2.40 23.62 -2.03
N LEU A 248 -1.90 22.39 -1.92
CA LEU A 248 -0.51 22.08 -2.22
C LEU A 248 -0.47 21.29 -3.52
N GLN A 249 0.52 21.59 -4.37
CA GLN A 249 0.81 20.83 -5.58
C GLN A 249 2.30 20.53 -5.64
N ILE A 250 2.63 19.24 -5.79
CA ILE A 250 4.01 18.81 -6.01
C ILE A 250 4.39 19.15 -7.46
N GLN A 251 5.44 19.95 -7.63
CA GLN A 251 5.93 20.38 -8.95
C GLN A 251 7.15 19.58 -9.40
N GLY A 252 8.07 19.31 -8.48
CA GLY A 252 9.33 18.63 -8.78
C GLY A 252 9.79 17.75 -7.65
N ILE A 253 10.42 16.62 -7.99
CA ILE A 253 11.00 15.69 -7.04
C ILE A 253 12.36 15.24 -7.58
N GLY A 254 13.38 15.32 -6.72
CA GLY A 254 14.70 14.75 -6.94
C GLY A 254 15.10 13.90 -5.75
N PHE A 255 15.95 12.89 -5.96
CA PHE A 255 16.29 11.95 -4.89
C PHE A 255 17.68 11.34 -5.07
N ASP A 256 18.15 10.77 -3.96
CA ASP A 256 19.29 9.87 -3.92
C ASP A 256 18.98 8.76 -2.90
N ARG A 257 18.84 7.52 -3.38
CA ARG A 257 18.42 6.37 -2.57
C ARG A 257 19.49 5.88 -1.59
N THR A 258 20.74 6.31 -1.76
CA THR A 258 21.87 5.81 -0.98
C THR A 258 22.62 6.90 -0.22
N LEU A 259 22.15 8.14 -0.30
CA LEU A 259 22.66 9.28 0.44
C LEU A 259 21.83 9.49 1.72
N GLY A 260 22.39 9.15 2.87
CA GLY A 260 21.71 9.31 4.16
C GLY A 260 22.66 9.14 5.35
N GLY A 261 22.12 9.29 6.56
CA GLY A 261 22.89 9.19 7.81
C GLY A 261 23.58 7.84 8.03
N LEU A 262 23.01 6.72 7.55
CA LEU A 262 23.60 5.39 7.71
C LEU A 262 24.97 5.30 7.02
N GLU A 263 25.10 5.91 5.85
CA GLU A 263 26.32 5.84 5.04
C GLU A 263 27.49 6.62 5.70
N MET A 264 27.15 7.67 6.45
CA MET A 264 28.07 8.40 7.34
C MET A 264 28.45 7.56 8.57
N GLU A 265 27.48 6.86 9.17
CA GLU A 265 27.71 5.99 10.33
C GLU A 265 28.59 4.80 9.98
N LEU A 266 28.44 4.22 8.79
CA LEU A 266 29.27 3.10 8.33
C LEU A 266 30.73 3.53 8.11
N ARG A 267 30.97 4.72 7.54
CA ARG A 267 32.33 5.30 7.43
C ARG A 267 32.97 5.52 8.79
N LEU A 268 32.22 6.10 9.73
CA LEU A 268 32.68 6.28 11.10
C LEU A 268 32.96 4.93 11.78
N ARG A 269 32.08 3.94 11.65
CA ARG A 269 32.28 2.58 12.17
C ARG A 269 33.58 1.98 11.65
N ASP A 270 33.82 2.08 10.35
CA ASP A 270 35.00 1.49 9.71
C ASP A 270 36.29 2.21 10.08
N TYR A 271 36.21 3.54 10.30
CA TYR A 271 37.29 4.34 10.87
C TYR A 271 37.60 3.91 12.32
N LEU A 272 36.59 3.79 13.18
CA LEU A 272 36.78 3.31 14.55
C LEU A 272 37.36 1.88 14.58
N ALA A 273 36.92 1.01 13.66
CA ALA A 273 37.48 -0.34 13.50
C ALA A 273 38.96 -0.29 13.10
N LYS A 274 39.34 0.62 12.20
CA LYS A 274 40.74 0.85 11.83
C LYS A 274 41.56 1.29 13.05
N LEU A 275 41.08 2.28 13.80
CA LEU A 275 41.78 2.77 14.99
C LEU A 275 41.98 1.68 16.05
N PHE A 276 40.97 0.82 16.27
CA PHE A 276 41.12 -0.30 17.20
C PHE A 276 42.18 -1.30 16.72
N ASN A 277 42.16 -1.67 15.44
CA ASN A 277 43.14 -2.60 14.87
C ASN A 277 44.56 -2.02 14.86
N ASP A 278 44.71 -0.70 14.65
CA ASP A 278 46.00 -0.01 14.74
C ASP A 278 46.55 -0.04 16.18
N GLN A 279 45.67 0.09 17.19
CA GLN A 279 46.02 -0.08 18.61
C GLN A 279 46.32 -1.54 18.98
N HIS A 280 45.70 -2.51 18.29
CA HIS A 280 45.81 -3.94 18.58
C HIS A 280 46.05 -4.79 17.31
N PRO A 281 47.26 -4.76 16.70
CA PRO A 281 47.53 -5.35 15.39
C PRO A 281 47.29 -6.85 15.26
N SER A 282 47.31 -7.61 16.37
CA SER A 282 47.05 -9.05 16.40
C SER A 282 45.55 -9.41 16.43
N LYS A 283 44.66 -8.43 16.60
CA LYS A 283 43.22 -8.64 16.77
C LYS A 283 42.41 -7.80 15.78
N ASP A 284 41.88 -8.45 14.75
CA ASP A 284 41.00 -7.79 13.78
C ASP A 284 39.54 -7.78 14.25
N VAL A 285 39.07 -6.61 14.69
CA VAL A 285 37.70 -6.41 15.19
C VAL A 285 36.63 -6.71 14.14
N ARG A 286 36.97 -6.58 12.85
CA ARG A 286 36.03 -6.79 11.73
C ARG A 286 35.54 -8.23 11.61
N LYS A 287 36.28 -9.18 12.19
CA LYS A 287 35.90 -10.61 12.22
C LYS A 287 34.81 -10.92 13.25
N ASN A 288 34.48 -9.98 14.13
CA ASN A 288 33.48 -10.17 15.19
C ASN A 288 32.23 -9.30 14.91
N PRO A 289 31.10 -9.89 14.48
CA PRO A 289 29.88 -9.13 14.20
C PRO A 289 29.35 -8.33 15.39
N ARG A 290 29.48 -8.86 16.61
CA ARG A 290 29.04 -8.19 17.84
C ARG A 290 29.89 -6.95 18.12
N ALA A 291 31.20 -7.03 17.90
CA ALA A 291 32.09 -5.88 18.04
C ALA A 291 31.80 -4.81 16.97
N MET A 292 31.58 -5.21 15.72
CA MET A 292 31.17 -4.30 14.64
C MET A 292 29.81 -3.62 14.92
N ALA A 293 28.86 -4.33 15.53
CA ALA A 293 27.58 -3.75 15.95
C ALA A 293 27.75 -2.74 17.11
N LYS A 294 28.65 -2.99 18.07
CA LYS A 294 29.02 -2.02 19.12
C LYS A 294 29.63 -0.76 18.49
N LEU A 295 30.55 -0.92 17.54
CA LEU A 295 31.17 0.20 16.81
C LEU A 295 30.14 1.01 16.02
N LEU A 296 29.17 0.36 15.37
CA LEU A 296 28.11 1.06 14.64
C LEU A 296 27.21 1.89 15.58
N LYS A 297 26.87 1.35 16.75
CA LYS A 297 26.13 2.09 17.78
C LYS A 297 26.91 3.34 18.22
N GLU A 298 28.20 3.19 18.45
CA GLU A 298 29.05 4.31 18.85
C GLU A 298 29.25 5.34 17.73
N ALA A 299 29.34 4.89 16.47
CA ALA A 299 29.40 5.75 15.30
C ALA A 299 28.14 6.64 15.16
N ASN A 300 26.94 6.06 15.38
CA ASN A 300 25.69 6.83 15.42
C ASN A 300 25.73 7.91 16.51
N ARG A 301 26.19 7.55 17.73
CA ARG A 301 26.37 8.50 18.83
C ARG A 301 27.36 9.61 18.48
N LEU A 302 28.52 9.27 17.93
CA LEU A 302 29.54 10.23 17.51
C LEU A 302 28.99 11.20 16.45
N LYS A 303 28.33 10.71 15.40
CA LYS A 303 27.71 11.55 14.37
C LYS A 303 26.80 12.62 15.01
N THR A 304 25.95 12.22 15.95
CA THR A 304 25.06 13.15 16.67
C THR A 304 25.83 14.14 17.52
N VAL A 305 26.81 13.69 18.32
CA VAL A 305 27.60 14.56 19.20
C VAL A 305 28.45 15.55 18.39
N LEU A 306 29.10 15.09 17.32
CA LEU A 306 29.93 15.90 16.43
C LEU A 306 29.11 16.90 15.61
N SER A 307 27.80 16.71 15.46
CA SER A 307 26.92 17.72 14.87
C SER A 307 26.80 18.98 15.75
N ALA A 308 27.03 18.86 17.07
CA ALA A 308 27.03 19.98 18.01
C ALA A 308 28.43 20.40 18.46
N ASN A 309 29.37 19.44 18.58
CA ASN A 309 30.70 19.65 19.14
C ASN A 309 31.80 19.49 18.08
N ALA A 310 32.95 20.14 18.27
CA ALA A 310 34.07 20.06 17.34
C ALA A 310 34.86 18.74 17.46
N ASP A 311 34.84 18.10 18.63
CA ASP A 311 35.42 16.78 18.86
C ASP A 311 34.68 16.02 19.97
N HIS A 312 34.96 14.72 20.07
CA HIS A 312 34.51 13.86 21.14
C HIS A 312 35.41 12.63 21.31
N VAL A 313 35.34 11.97 22.45
CA VAL A 313 36.02 10.68 22.67
C VAL A 313 35.01 9.55 22.48
N ALA A 314 35.29 8.69 21.50
CA ALA A 314 34.63 7.41 21.32
C ALA A 314 35.05 6.47 22.45
N GLN A 315 34.10 5.82 23.12
CA GLN A 315 34.40 4.89 24.20
C GLN A 315 33.47 3.67 24.16
N ILE A 316 34.06 2.48 24.15
CA ILE A 316 33.32 1.21 24.17
C ILE A 316 34.00 0.25 25.14
N GLU A 317 33.26 -0.23 26.13
CA GLU A 317 33.73 -1.23 27.08
C GLU A 317 33.67 -2.65 26.49
N GLY A 318 34.74 -3.42 26.73
CA GLY A 318 34.92 -4.79 26.27
C GLY A 318 34.56 -4.97 24.79
N LEU A 319 35.14 -4.15 23.91
CA LEU A 319 34.82 -4.16 22.48
C LEU A 319 35.11 -5.53 21.86
N LEU A 320 36.29 -6.10 22.14
CA LEU A 320 36.73 -7.41 21.67
C LEU A 320 37.62 -8.06 22.74
N ASP A 321 37.33 -9.30 23.13
CA ASP A 321 38.09 -10.07 24.13
C ASP A 321 38.41 -9.26 25.41
N ASP A 322 37.39 -8.59 25.96
CA ASP A 322 37.48 -7.74 27.15
C ASP A 322 38.43 -6.53 27.04
N ILE A 323 38.84 -6.18 25.82
CA ILE A 323 39.62 -4.96 25.54
C ILE A 323 38.67 -3.77 25.38
N ASP A 324 38.84 -2.76 26.21
CA ASP A 324 38.18 -1.47 26.07
C ASP A 324 38.76 -0.69 24.89
N PHE A 325 37.90 0.05 24.20
CA PHE A 325 38.29 0.94 23.11
C PHE A 325 38.06 2.39 23.48
N LYS A 326 39.07 3.23 23.26
CA LYS A 326 38.99 4.69 23.39
C LYS A 326 39.72 5.35 22.22
N ALA A 327 39.08 6.34 21.60
CA ALA A 327 39.68 7.12 20.54
C ALA A 327 39.08 8.54 20.50
N LYS A 328 39.91 9.57 20.38
CA LYS A 328 39.43 10.92 20.10
C LYS A 328 39.10 11.03 18.61
N VAL A 329 37.94 11.59 18.29
CA VAL A 329 37.48 11.84 16.93
C VAL A 329 37.00 13.28 16.83
N SER A 330 37.46 14.00 15.82
CA SER A 330 37.05 15.36 15.51
C SER A 330 35.95 15.40 14.43
N ARG A 331 35.21 16.51 14.38
CA ARG A 331 34.25 16.80 13.32
C ARG A 331 34.95 16.88 11.96
N GLN A 332 36.16 17.45 11.90
CA GLN A 332 36.90 17.54 10.65
C GLN A 332 37.22 16.16 10.07
N GLU A 333 37.74 15.23 10.88
CA GLU A 333 37.99 13.85 10.44
C GLU A 333 36.70 13.17 9.97
N PHE A 334 35.59 13.34 10.72
CA PHE A 334 34.29 12.83 10.31
C PHE A 334 33.86 13.38 8.93
N GLU A 335 34.04 14.68 8.71
CA GLU A 335 33.68 15.33 7.47
C GLU A 335 34.57 14.88 6.31
N ASP A 336 35.87 14.70 6.53
CA ASP A 336 36.82 14.22 5.52
C ASP A 336 36.47 12.80 5.06
N LEU A 337 36.11 11.92 6.00
CA LEU A 337 35.65 10.55 5.72
C LEU A 337 34.40 10.52 4.82
N CYS A 338 33.55 11.55 4.89
CA CYS A 338 32.27 11.64 4.18
C CYS A 338 32.29 12.63 3.01
N SER A 339 33.47 13.08 2.58
CA SER A 339 33.62 14.11 1.54
C SER A 339 32.91 13.77 0.24
N ASP A 340 32.91 12.50 -0.15
CA ASP A 340 32.22 11.97 -1.33
C ASP A 340 30.68 12.06 -1.19
N LEU A 341 30.14 11.86 0.01
CA LEU A 341 28.71 12.00 0.28
C LEU A 341 28.26 13.46 0.20
N PHE A 342 29.06 14.38 0.72
CA PHE A 342 28.72 15.81 0.69
C PHE A 342 28.70 16.37 -0.72
N GLN A 343 29.55 15.88 -1.63
CA GLN A 343 29.51 16.25 -3.04
C GLN A 343 28.18 15.90 -3.73
N ARG A 344 27.43 14.92 -3.20
CA ARG A 344 26.14 14.47 -3.75
C ARG A 344 24.94 15.26 -3.21
N VAL A 345 25.09 16.03 -2.14
CA VAL A 345 24.02 16.85 -1.52
C VAL A 345 23.29 17.75 -2.53
N PRO A 346 23.96 18.42 -3.51
CA PRO A 346 23.26 19.23 -4.50
C PRO A 346 22.45 18.43 -5.53
N GLY A 347 22.72 17.14 -5.71
CA GLY A 347 22.12 16.31 -6.78
C GLY A 347 20.59 16.26 -6.74
N PRO A 348 19.96 15.92 -5.59
CA PRO A 348 18.52 15.95 -5.44
C PRO A 348 17.89 17.33 -5.72
N VAL A 349 18.57 18.43 -5.37
CA VAL A 349 18.10 19.80 -5.67
C VAL A 349 18.02 20.04 -7.17
N GLN A 350 19.08 19.68 -7.90
CA GLN A 350 19.15 19.85 -9.36
C GLN A 350 18.08 19.01 -10.07
N GLN A 351 17.90 17.76 -9.64
CA GLN A 351 16.85 16.88 -10.18
C GLN A 351 15.44 17.45 -9.93
N ALA A 352 15.18 17.95 -8.71
CA ALA A 352 13.89 18.54 -8.37
C ALA A 352 13.57 19.76 -9.23
N LEU A 353 14.52 20.70 -9.37
CA LEU A 353 14.39 21.88 -10.23
C LEU A 353 14.16 21.51 -11.70
N SER A 354 14.93 20.54 -12.21
CA SER A 354 14.77 20.05 -13.58
C SER A 354 13.40 19.43 -13.81
N SER A 355 12.91 18.61 -12.88
CA SER A 355 11.58 17.98 -12.99
C SER A 355 10.41 18.96 -12.84
N ALA A 356 10.61 20.06 -12.09
CA ALA A 356 9.64 21.15 -11.98
C ALA A 356 9.70 22.15 -13.14
N GLU A 357 10.72 22.06 -14.00
CA GLU A 357 11.05 23.09 -15.00
C GLU A 357 11.18 24.49 -14.37
N MET A 358 11.72 24.55 -13.15
CA MET A 358 11.88 25.79 -12.37
C MET A 358 13.34 26.17 -12.20
N LYS A 359 13.58 27.48 -12.14
CA LYS A 359 14.88 28.05 -11.72
C LYS A 359 14.87 28.27 -10.21
N LEU A 360 16.07 28.29 -9.62
CA LEU A 360 16.28 28.49 -8.19
C LEU A 360 15.73 29.85 -7.68
N ASP A 361 15.74 30.87 -8.53
CA ASP A 361 15.16 32.19 -8.24
C ASP A 361 13.65 32.14 -8.02
N GLY A 362 12.97 31.13 -8.58
CA GLY A 362 11.54 30.90 -8.41
C GLY A 362 11.17 30.16 -7.12
N ILE A 363 12.14 29.85 -6.26
CA ILE A 363 11.94 29.18 -4.96
C ILE A 363 11.97 30.23 -3.85
N ASP A 364 10.91 30.33 -3.07
CA ASP A 364 10.79 31.32 -1.99
C ASP A 364 11.59 30.91 -0.75
N GLN A 365 11.50 29.63 -0.37
CA GLN A 365 12.13 29.11 0.84
C GLN A 365 12.61 27.67 0.64
N VAL A 366 13.74 27.32 1.26
CA VAL A 366 14.24 25.94 1.39
C VAL A 366 14.10 25.53 2.85
N ILE A 367 13.42 24.41 3.13
CA ILE A 367 13.12 23.92 4.47
C ILE A 367 13.78 22.56 4.69
N LEU A 368 14.47 22.41 5.82
CA LEU A 368 15.16 21.18 6.20
C LEU A 368 14.23 20.18 6.88
N VAL A 369 14.37 18.93 6.47
CA VAL A 369 13.64 17.77 7.01
C VAL A 369 14.63 16.60 7.15
N GLY A 370 14.34 15.63 8.00
CA GLY A 370 15.21 14.45 8.16
C GLY A 370 16.42 14.68 9.06
N GLY A 371 16.82 13.63 9.76
CA GLY A 371 17.80 13.74 10.85
C GLY A 371 19.23 14.02 10.41
N ALA A 372 19.62 13.62 9.20
CA ALA A 372 20.99 13.81 8.71
C ALA A 372 21.25 15.24 8.20
N THR A 373 20.21 16.05 7.95
CA THR A 373 20.38 17.49 7.70
C THR A 373 20.95 18.25 8.91
N ARG A 374 20.96 17.65 10.10
CA ARG A 374 21.56 18.25 11.30
C ARG A 374 23.09 18.29 11.27
N VAL A 375 23.73 17.54 10.36
CA VAL A 375 25.19 17.58 10.16
C VAL A 375 25.57 18.96 9.58
N PRO A 376 26.46 19.73 10.22
CA PRO A 376 26.81 21.09 9.78
C PRO A 376 27.27 21.17 8.32
N LYS A 377 28.12 20.22 7.89
CA LYS A 377 28.62 20.18 6.50
C LYS A 377 27.53 19.99 5.45
N VAL A 378 26.46 19.25 5.78
CA VAL A 378 25.29 19.10 4.89
C VAL A 378 24.59 20.44 4.71
N GLN A 379 24.37 21.19 5.79
CA GLN A 379 23.75 22.51 5.72
C GLN A 379 24.64 23.52 4.97
N GLU A 380 25.96 23.50 5.20
CA GLU A 380 26.92 24.36 4.50
C GLU A 380 26.87 24.13 2.98
N VAL A 381 26.98 22.87 2.54
CA VAL A 381 26.96 22.52 1.13
C VAL A 381 25.60 22.82 0.50
N LEU A 382 24.51 22.51 1.21
CA LEU A 382 23.16 22.78 0.71
C LEU A 382 22.90 24.29 0.59
N LEU A 383 23.26 25.09 1.60
CA LEU A 383 23.10 26.55 1.60
C LEU A 383 23.83 27.17 0.39
N LYS A 384 25.06 26.71 0.14
CA LYS A 384 25.83 27.12 -1.04
C LYS A 384 25.16 26.69 -2.35
N ALA A 385 24.59 25.49 -2.42
CA ALA A 385 23.93 24.97 -3.62
C ALA A 385 22.62 25.72 -3.94
N VAL A 386 21.88 26.15 -2.92
CA VAL A 386 20.58 26.85 -3.10
C VAL A 386 20.70 28.37 -3.16
N GLY A 387 21.88 28.93 -2.85
CA GLY A 387 22.14 30.37 -2.96
C GLY A 387 21.20 31.23 -2.10
N LYS A 388 20.64 30.68 -1.02
CA LYS A 388 19.78 31.40 -0.08
C LYS A 388 20.61 31.91 1.09
N GLU A 389 20.10 32.92 1.78
CA GLU A 389 20.74 33.46 2.99
C GLU A 389 20.65 32.47 4.16
N GLU A 390 19.53 31.76 4.27
CA GLU A 390 19.30 30.77 5.32
C GLU A 390 18.46 29.57 4.85
N LEU A 391 18.57 28.48 5.62
CA LEU A 391 17.74 27.28 5.48
C LEU A 391 16.67 27.28 6.57
N GLY A 392 15.41 27.15 6.17
CA GLY A 392 14.25 27.14 7.05
C GLY A 392 14.24 25.93 7.99
N LYS A 393 13.95 26.20 9.27
CA LYS A 393 13.83 25.19 10.35
C LYS A 393 12.48 25.28 11.07
N ASN A 394 11.50 25.87 10.40
CA ASN A 394 10.18 26.20 10.93
C ASN A 394 9.18 25.02 10.90
N ILE A 395 9.67 23.79 10.91
CA ILE A 395 8.90 22.55 10.97
C ILE A 395 9.61 21.53 11.87
N ASN A 396 8.86 20.71 12.60
CA ASN A 396 9.45 19.59 13.32
C ASN A 396 9.84 18.49 12.32
N ALA A 397 11.13 18.48 11.95
CA ALA A 397 11.70 17.57 10.97
C ALA A 397 11.54 16.07 11.29
N ASP A 398 11.31 15.70 12.55
CA ASP A 398 11.16 14.29 12.95
C ASP A 398 9.71 13.80 12.89
N GLU A 399 8.72 14.70 12.99
CA GLU A 399 7.30 14.34 13.19
C GLU A 399 6.39 14.79 12.04
N ALA A 400 6.87 15.70 11.17
CA ALA A 400 6.06 16.32 10.12
C ALA A 400 5.37 15.31 9.20
N ALA A 401 6.08 14.25 8.79
CA ALA A 401 5.52 13.21 7.92
C ALA A 401 4.36 12.48 8.61
N ALA A 402 4.54 12.02 9.85
CA ALA A 402 3.48 11.34 10.60
C ALA A 402 2.27 12.26 10.87
N MET A 403 2.52 13.52 11.23
CA MET A 403 1.46 14.50 11.51
C MET A 403 0.66 14.89 10.26
N GLY A 404 1.32 15.07 9.12
CA GLY A 404 0.63 15.29 7.85
C GLY A 404 -0.16 14.06 7.40
N ALA A 405 0.40 12.86 7.59
CA ALA A 405 -0.27 11.61 7.25
C ALA A 405 -1.51 11.35 8.12
N VAL A 406 -1.50 11.69 9.42
CA VAL A 406 -2.69 11.52 10.27
C VAL A 406 -3.75 12.58 9.98
N TYR A 407 -3.36 13.80 9.59
CA TYR A 407 -4.31 14.77 9.07
C TYR A 407 -5.02 14.25 7.81
N GLN A 408 -4.27 13.60 6.91
CA GLN A 408 -4.85 12.95 5.74
C GLN A 408 -5.75 11.77 6.13
N ALA A 409 -5.35 10.96 7.13
CA ALA A 409 -6.18 9.89 7.66
C ALA A 409 -7.52 10.42 8.22
N ALA A 410 -7.47 11.54 8.94
CA ALA A 410 -8.64 12.24 9.45
C ALA A 410 -9.53 12.76 8.32
N ALA A 411 -8.95 13.28 7.23
CA ALA A 411 -9.68 13.76 6.06
C ALA A 411 -10.41 12.65 5.30
N LEU A 412 -9.81 11.46 5.20
CA LEU A 412 -10.37 10.30 4.51
C LEU A 412 -11.38 9.53 5.38
N SER A 413 -11.27 9.65 6.69
CA SER A 413 -12.18 9.00 7.63
C SER A 413 -13.53 9.69 7.69
N LYS A 414 -14.60 8.89 7.69
CA LYS A 414 -15.97 9.39 7.90
C LYS A 414 -16.24 9.82 9.34
N ALA A 415 -15.35 9.46 10.28
CA ALA A 415 -15.49 9.76 11.70
C ALA A 415 -15.14 11.22 12.05
N PHE A 416 -14.36 11.90 11.19
CA PHE A 416 -13.85 13.23 11.47
C PHE A 416 -14.27 14.22 10.39
N LYS A 417 -14.36 15.49 10.79
CA LYS A 417 -14.55 16.61 9.87
C LYS A 417 -13.38 17.56 10.03
N VAL A 418 -12.42 17.47 9.12
CA VAL A 418 -11.30 18.42 9.06
C VAL A 418 -11.60 19.53 8.08
N LYS A 419 -10.98 20.68 8.28
CA LYS A 419 -11.03 21.79 7.31
C LYS A 419 -10.41 21.31 5.98
N PRO A 420 -11.05 21.45 4.82
CA PRO A 420 -10.51 20.88 3.57
C PRO A 420 -9.16 21.49 3.17
N PHE A 421 -8.25 20.66 2.68
CA PHE A 421 -6.97 21.07 2.10
C PHE A 421 -6.74 20.23 0.84
N VAL A 422 -6.57 20.89 -0.31
CA VAL A 422 -6.45 20.17 -1.58
C VAL A 422 -5.02 19.68 -1.75
N VAL A 423 -4.84 18.37 -1.92
CA VAL A 423 -3.55 17.73 -2.13
C VAL A 423 -3.46 17.27 -3.59
N ARG A 424 -2.45 17.75 -4.32
CA ARG A 424 -2.11 17.30 -5.67
C ARG A 424 -0.68 16.74 -5.66
N ASP A 425 -0.59 15.43 -5.48
CA ASP A 425 0.66 14.69 -5.58
C ASP A 425 0.99 14.37 -7.05
N ALA A 426 2.22 13.94 -7.35
CA ALA A 426 2.73 13.81 -8.70
C ALA A 426 3.35 12.43 -8.98
N ALA A 427 2.99 11.83 -10.11
CA ALA A 427 3.50 10.53 -10.54
C ALA A 427 4.94 10.66 -11.07
N MET A 428 5.93 10.28 -10.27
CA MET A 428 7.34 10.39 -10.64
C MET A 428 7.71 9.58 -11.89
N PHE A 429 7.18 8.37 -12.03
CA PHE A 429 7.51 7.48 -13.14
C PHE A 429 6.36 7.46 -14.16
N PRO A 430 6.63 7.79 -15.44
CA PRO A 430 5.62 7.69 -16.47
C PRO A 430 5.22 6.24 -16.71
N ILE A 431 3.98 6.02 -17.12
CA ILE A 431 3.42 4.69 -17.42
C ILE A 431 2.81 4.74 -18.81
N GLN A 432 3.01 3.70 -19.60
CA GLN A 432 2.54 3.59 -20.97
C GLN A 432 1.94 2.21 -21.26
N VAL A 433 1.14 2.16 -22.33
CA VAL A 433 0.59 0.94 -22.90
C VAL A 433 1.29 0.67 -24.23
N GLU A 434 1.77 -0.56 -24.43
CA GLU A 434 2.42 -1.03 -25.65
C GLU A 434 1.62 -2.17 -26.28
N PHE A 435 1.43 -2.14 -27.59
CA PHE A 435 0.66 -3.15 -28.32
C PHE A 435 1.05 -3.21 -29.80
N THR A 436 0.91 -4.39 -30.39
CA THR A 436 1.30 -4.68 -31.78
C THR A 436 0.10 -4.73 -32.70
N ARG A 437 0.14 -4.00 -33.80
CA ARG A 437 -0.94 -3.93 -34.79
C ARG A 437 -0.44 -4.44 -36.15
N GLU A 438 -1.22 -5.30 -36.82
CA GLU A 438 -1.00 -5.61 -38.23
C GLU A 438 -1.31 -4.38 -39.12
N VAL A 439 -0.40 -4.09 -40.03
CA VAL A 439 -0.52 -3.06 -41.05
C VAL A 439 -0.34 -3.73 -42.40
N GLU A 440 -1.28 -3.54 -43.31
CA GLU A 440 -1.08 -3.88 -44.72
C GLU A 440 -0.28 -2.76 -45.38
N GLU A 441 0.84 -3.13 -45.99
CA GLU A 441 1.68 -2.24 -46.79
C GLU A 441 1.17 -2.22 -48.24
N ASP A 442 1.67 -1.25 -49.02
CA ASP A 442 1.22 -1.02 -50.40
C ASP A 442 1.42 -2.24 -51.31
N ASP A 443 2.35 -3.15 -50.95
CA ASP A 443 2.61 -4.41 -51.66
C ASP A 443 1.76 -5.60 -51.15
N LYS A 444 0.70 -5.32 -50.37
CA LYS A 444 -0.16 -6.33 -49.70
C LYS A 444 0.57 -7.25 -48.72
N SER A 445 1.83 -6.97 -48.39
CA SER A 445 2.55 -7.57 -47.28
C SER A 445 1.94 -7.09 -45.95
N LYS A 446 1.88 -7.97 -44.96
CA LYS A 446 1.47 -7.62 -43.60
C LYS A 446 2.70 -7.40 -42.74
N SER A 447 2.86 -6.23 -42.15
CA SER A 447 3.89 -5.94 -41.16
C SER A 447 3.29 -5.66 -39.78
N LEU A 448 4.03 -6.01 -38.73
CA LEU A 448 3.64 -5.75 -37.34
C LEU A 448 4.21 -4.41 -36.89
N LYS A 449 3.33 -3.42 -36.68
CA LYS A 449 3.69 -2.13 -36.11
C LYS A 449 3.55 -2.15 -34.59
N HIS A 450 4.65 -1.87 -33.90
CA HIS A 450 4.65 -1.65 -32.45
C HIS A 450 4.15 -0.24 -32.11
N ASN A 451 3.15 -0.13 -31.25
CA ASN A 451 2.57 1.14 -30.83
C ASN A 451 2.81 1.36 -29.34
N LYS A 452 3.19 2.57 -28.96
CA LYS A 452 3.34 3.00 -27.56
C LYS A 452 2.42 4.18 -27.30
N ARG A 453 1.66 4.16 -26.20
CA ARG A 453 0.79 5.24 -25.77
C ARG A 453 1.01 5.56 -24.30
N ILE A 454 1.44 6.78 -24.00
CA ILE A 454 1.63 7.24 -22.63
C ILE A 454 0.25 7.34 -21.95
N LEU A 455 0.12 6.69 -20.81
CA LEU A 455 -1.07 6.67 -19.98
C LEU A 455 -1.00 7.76 -18.91
N PHE A 456 0.12 7.81 -18.17
CA PHE A 456 0.44 8.83 -17.18
C PHE A 456 1.83 9.38 -17.48
N GLN A 457 1.92 10.70 -17.66
CA GLN A 457 3.19 11.37 -17.90
C GLN A 457 3.99 11.53 -16.59
N ARG A 458 5.30 11.75 -16.71
CA ARG A 458 6.16 12.11 -15.59
C ARG A 458 5.63 13.41 -14.94
N MET A 459 5.61 13.44 -13.61
CA MET A 459 5.04 14.51 -12.78
C MET A 459 3.55 14.79 -13.01
N ALA A 460 2.81 13.93 -13.73
CA ALA A 460 1.37 14.11 -13.87
C ALA A 460 0.67 14.02 -12.50
N PRO A 461 -0.26 14.93 -12.18
CA PRO A 461 -0.90 14.94 -10.88
C PRO A 461 -1.83 13.74 -10.73
N TYR A 462 -1.88 13.08 -9.57
CA TYR A 462 -2.85 11.99 -9.30
C TYR A 462 -3.72 12.32 -8.08
N PRO A 463 -4.91 11.70 -7.91
CA PRO A 463 -5.49 10.58 -8.69
C PRO A 463 -5.97 10.98 -10.11
N GLN A 464 -5.94 10.03 -11.05
CA GLN A 464 -6.42 10.21 -12.43
C GLN A 464 -6.99 8.92 -13.02
N ARG A 465 -8.06 9.05 -13.83
CA ARG A 465 -8.59 7.98 -14.68
C ARG A 465 -8.28 8.24 -16.15
N LYS A 466 -7.91 7.19 -16.87
CA LYS A 466 -7.58 7.24 -18.30
C LYS A 466 -8.23 6.07 -19.02
N VAL A 467 -8.64 6.31 -20.26
CA VAL A 467 -9.23 5.27 -21.11
C VAL A 467 -8.40 5.16 -22.38
N ILE A 468 -7.95 3.95 -22.71
CA ILE A 468 -7.30 3.64 -23.98
C ILE A 468 -8.29 2.87 -24.85
N THR A 469 -8.50 3.35 -26.08
CA THR A 469 -9.36 2.68 -27.05
C THR A 469 -8.52 1.99 -28.13
N PHE A 470 -8.82 0.71 -28.36
CA PHE A 470 -8.26 -0.17 -29.37
C PHE A 470 -9.31 -0.40 -30.48
N ASN A 471 -9.19 0.30 -31.60
CA ASN A 471 -10.22 0.32 -32.66
C ASN A 471 -10.02 -0.74 -33.76
N ARG A 472 -8.87 -1.42 -33.79
CA ARG A 472 -8.45 -2.27 -34.91
C ARG A 472 -8.35 -3.75 -34.56
N TYR A 473 -8.76 -4.12 -33.35
CA TYR A 473 -8.81 -5.50 -32.91
C TYR A 473 -10.25 -5.97 -32.93
N THR A 474 -10.48 -7.09 -33.59
CA THR A 474 -11.77 -7.79 -33.66
C THR A 474 -11.72 -9.13 -32.97
N ASP A 475 -10.53 -9.65 -32.70
CA ASP A 475 -10.26 -10.94 -32.07
C ASP A 475 -9.43 -10.74 -30.80
N ASP A 476 -9.24 -11.84 -30.07
CA ASP A 476 -8.47 -11.87 -28.82
C ASP A 476 -7.04 -11.39 -29.06
N PHE A 477 -6.54 -10.54 -28.16
CA PHE A 477 -5.21 -9.95 -28.28
C PHE A 477 -4.65 -9.62 -26.90
N GLU A 478 -3.37 -9.30 -26.87
CA GLU A 478 -2.69 -8.84 -25.66
C GLU A 478 -2.09 -7.45 -25.83
N PHE A 479 -1.92 -6.76 -24.71
CA PHE A 479 -1.15 -5.53 -24.63
C PHE A 479 -0.36 -5.50 -23.33
N TYR A 480 0.69 -4.69 -23.33
CA TYR A 480 1.65 -4.57 -22.24
C TYR A 480 1.47 -3.22 -21.55
N VAL A 481 1.51 -3.22 -20.22
CA VAL A 481 1.57 -2.01 -19.42
C VAL A 481 2.98 -1.92 -18.87
N ASN A 482 3.71 -0.88 -19.26
CA ASN A 482 5.11 -0.69 -18.93
C ASN A 482 5.34 0.69 -18.34
N TYR A 483 6.49 0.87 -17.69
CA TYR A 483 7.03 2.21 -17.47
C TYR A 483 7.40 2.86 -18.81
N GLY A 484 7.21 4.19 -18.87
CA GLY A 484 7.55 5.02 -20.01
C GLY A 484 9.02 5.37 -20.06
N ASP A 485 9.33 6.59 -20.52
CA ASP A 485 10.71 7.07 -20.56
C ASP A 485 11.28 7.30 -19.14
N LEU A 486 12.37 6.61 -18.84
CA LEU A 486 13.12 6.69 -17.59
C LEU A 486 14.54 7.26 -17.80
N SER A 487 14.80 7.93 -18.93
CA SER A 487 16.10 8.52 -19.27
C SER A 487 16.63 9.55 -18.25
N PHE A 488 15.76 10.07 -17.39
CA PHE A 488 16.12 10.97 -16.30
C PHE A 488 16.78 10.27 -15.10
N LEU A 489 16.71 8.94 -15.04
CA LEU A 489 17.43 8.13 -14.06
C LEU A 489 18.83 7.83 -14.60
N ASN A 490 19.83 7.85 -13.71
CA ASN A 490 21.16 7.36 -14.07
C ASN A 490 21.15 5.82 -14.20
N GLN A 491 22.25 5.25 -14.70
CA GLN A 491 22.36 3.80 -14.91
C GLN A 491 22.24 2.98 -13.62
N ASP A 492 22.68 3.50 -12.48
CA ASP A 492 22.59 2.81 -11.19
C ASP A 492 21.14 2.76 -10.71
N ASP A 493 20.42 3.89 -10.79
CA ASP A 493 19.01 3.98 -10.45
C ASP A 493 18.15 3.10 -11.36
N LEU A 494 18.46 3.00 -12.66
CA LEU A 494 17.76 2.08 -13.57
C LEU A 494 17.96 0.61 -13.18
N ARG A 495 19.18 0.23 -12.75
CA ARG A 495 19.43 -1.13 -12.25
C ARG A 495 18.70 -1.40 -10.93
N ILE A 496 18.61 -0.42 -10.05
CA ILE A 496 17.84 -0.48 -8.79
C ILE A 496 16.34 -0.56 -9.06
N PHE A 497 15.87 0.14 -10.09
CA PHE A 497 14.46 0.22 -10.47
C PHE A 497 13.90 -1.16 -10.82
N GLY A 498 14.68 -1.98 -11.56
CA GLY A 498 14.34 -3.35 -11.89
C GLY A 498 13.42 -3.47 -13.11
N SER A 499 12.41 -4.35 -13.03
CA SER A 499 11.52 -4.62 -14.16
C SER A 499 10.79 -3.37 -14.65
N LEU A 500 10.79 -3.17 -15.97
CA LEU A 500 10.03 -2.11 -16.63
C LEU A 500 8.59 -2.52 -16.95
N ASN A 501 8.30 -3.83 -16.93
CA ASN A 501 6.97 -4.36 -17.19
C ASN A 501 6.15 -4.39 -15.90
N LEU A 502 4.99 -3.75 -15.92
CA LEU A 502 4.04 -3.72 -14.79
C LEU A 502 3.05 -4.88 -14.87
N THR A 503 2.50 -5.12 -16.05
CA THR A 503 1.60 -6.26 -16.30
C THR A 503 1.44 -6.48 -17.79
N THR A 504 1.19 -7.73 -18.17
CA THR A 504 0.72 -8.11 -19.51
C THR A 504 -0.75 -8.46 -19.42
N VAL A 505 -1.57 -7.86 -20.28
CA VAL A 505 -3.02 -8.04 -20.27
C VAL A 505 -3.40 -8.83 -21.51
N ARG A 506 -3.93 -10.05 -21.29
CA ARG A 506 -4.46 -10.92 -22.35
C ARG A 506 -5.98 -10.82 -22.33
N LEU A 507 -6.58 -10.42 -23.45
CA LEU A 507 -8.02 -10.26 -23.57
C LEU A 507 -8.64 -11.46 -24.30
N LYS A 508 -9.70 -12.02 -23.70
CA LYS A 508 -10.46 -13.15 -24.24
C LYS A 508 -11.93 -12.80 -24.45
N GLY A 509 -12.54 -13.39 -25.48
CA GLY A 509 -13.94 -13.18 -25.83
C GLY A 509 -14.19 -11.88 -26.61
N VAL A 510 -13.15 -11.28 -27.18
CA VAL A 510 -13.28 -10.12 -28.06
C VAL A 510 -13.99 -10.54 -29.34
N GLY A 511 -13.52 -11.62 -29.97
CA GLY A 511 -14.13 -12.18 -31.20
C GLY A 511 -15.61 -12.53 -31.03
N ASP A 512 -15.96 -13.16 -29.92
CA ASP A 512 -17.34 -13.52 -29.61
C ASP A 512 -18.25 -12.30 -29.41
N SER A 513 -17.72 -11.24 -28.78
CA SER A 513 -18.43 -9.98 -28.61
C SER A 513 -18.75 -9.30 -29.96
N PHE A 514 -17.77 -9.26 -30.87
CA PHE A 514 -17.96 -8.70 -32.21
C PHE A 514 -18.94 -9.53 -33.06
N LYS A 515 -18.89 -10.87 -32.97
CA LYS A 515 -19.86 -11.76 -33.63
C LYS A 515 -21.28 -11.54 -33.11
N LYS A 516 -21.44 -11.39 -31.80
CA LYS A 516 -22.74 -11.19 -31.14
C LYS A 516 -23.40 -9.85 -31.48
N HIS A 517 -22.59 -8.85 -31.82
CA HIS A 517 -23.03 -7.48 -32.09
C HIS A 517 -22.67 -7.04 -33.52
N SER A 518 -22.71 -7.96 -34.50
CA SER A 518 -22.40 -7.70 -35.90
C SER A 518 -23.24 -6.58 -36.52
N ASP A 519 -24.47 -6.40 -36.03
CA ASP A 519 -25.44 -5.42 -36.53
C ASP A 519 -25.20 -4.01 -35.98
N TYR A 520 -24.20 -3.82 -35.11
CA TYR A 520 -23.89 -2.56 -34.45
C TYR A 520 -22.51 -2.05 -34.89
N GLU A 521 -22.37 -0.71 -34.96
CA GLU A 521 -21.10 -0.07 -35.27
C GLU A 521 -20.15 -0.17 -34.07
N SER A 522 -19.00 -0.82 -34.23
CA SER A 522 -18.00 -0.91 -33.15
C SER A 522 -17.32 0.45 -32.90
N LYS A 523 -17.24 0.84 -31.62
CA LYS A 523 -16.42 1.95 -31.11
C LYS A 523 -15.11 1.46 -30.48
N GLY A 524 -14.71 0.22 -30.77
CA GLY A 524 -13.50 -0.42 -30.31
C GLY A 524 -13.58 -0.98 -28.88
N ILE A 525 -12.47 -1.58 -28.46
CA ILE A 525 -12.26 -2.08 -27.09
C ILE A 525 -11.69 -0.95 -26.24
N LYS A 526 -12.28 -0.66 -25.09
CA LYS A 526 -11.88 0.40 -24.15
C LYS A 526 -11.33 -0.22 -22.87
N ALA A 527 -10.06 0.05 -22.57
CA ALA A 527 -9.43 -0.29 -21.31
C ALA A 527 -9.44 0.93 -20.36
N HIS A 528 -10.03 0.76 -19.18
CA HIS A 528 -10.22 1.81 -18.17
C HIS A 528 -9.16 1.67 -17.07
N PHE A 529 -8.20 2.58 -17.06
CA PHE A 529 -7.14 2.64 -16.06
C PHE A 529 -7.42 3.70 -15.00
N ASN A 530 -7.01 3.40 -13.77
CA ASN A 530 -7.12 4.29 -12.62
C ASN A 530 -5.79 4.32 -11.87
N MET A 531 -5.22 5.52 -11.73
CA MET A 531 -4.19 5.83 -10.76
C MET A 531 -4.90 6.40 -9.53
N ASP A 532 -4.91 5.66 -8.43
CA ASP A 532 -5.63 6.04 -7.22
C ASP A 532 -4.89 7.10 -6.39
N GLU A 533 -5.45 7.45 -5.23
CA GLU A 533 -4.88 8.44 -4.31
C GLU A 533 -3.56 7.98 -3.68
N SER A 534 -3.25 6.67 -3.73
CA SER A 534 -2.00 6.08 -3.26
C SER A 534 -0.91 6.07 -4.34
N GLY A 535 -1.23 6.56 -5.54
CA GLY A 535 -0.36 6.45 -6.71
C GLY A 535 -0.20 5.00 -7.17
N VAL A 536 -1.21 4.14 -6.95
CA VAL A 536 -1.21 2.74 -7.39
C VAL A 536 -2.06 2.60 -8.65
N LEU A 537 -1.45 2.01 -9.69
CA LEU A 537 -2.10 1.74 -10.95
C LEU A 537 -3.03 0.53 -10.85
N SER A 538 -4.24 0.68 -11.39
CA SER A 538 -5.20 -0.41 -11.60
C SER A 538 -5.80 -0.35 -12.99
N LEU A 539 -6.05 -1.53 -13.58
CA LEU A 539 -6.92 -1.70 -14.75
C LEU A 539 -8.29 -2.12 -14.22
N ASP A 540 -9.23 -1.18 -14.19
CA ASP A 540 -10.54 -1.38 -13.55
C ASP A 540 -11.42 -2.35 -14.34
N ARG A 541 -11.47 -2.16 -15.67
CA ARG A 541 -12.22 -3.01 -16.60
C ARG A 541 -11.79 -2.79 -18.05
N VAL A 542 -12.15 -3.75 -18.90
CA VAL A 542 -12.03 -3.67 -20.36
C VAL A 542 -13.40 -3.98 -20.96
N GLU A 543 -13.86 -3.15 -21.88
CA GLU A 543 -15.19 -3.28 -22.49
C GLU A 543 -15.13 -3.07 -24.00
N SER A 544 -15.82 -3.91 -24.78
CA SER A 544 -16.13 -3.61 -26.18
C SER A 544 -17.38 -2.75 -26.24
N VAL A 545 -17.31 -1.66 -27.00
CA VAL A 545 -18.42 -0.71 -27.12
C VAL A 545 -18.97 -0.73 -28.54
N PHE A 546 -20.28 -0.83 -28.68
CA PHE A 546 -20.99 -0.81 -29.95
C PHE A 546 -22.10 0.25 -29.92
N GLU A 547 -22.37 0.91 -31.04
CA GLU A 547 -23.41 1.93 -31.17
C GLU A 547 -24.31 1.65 -32.38
N THR A 548 -25.60 1.97 -32.27
CA THR A 548 -26.52 2.02 -33.42
C THR A 548 -27.41 3.26 -33.34
N LEU A 549 -27.91 3.71 -34.49
CA LEU A 549 -28.89 4.78 -34.59
C LEU A 549 -30.29 4.18 -34.54
N VAL A 550 -31.08 4.57 -33.56
CA VAL A 550 -32.50 4.20 -33.50
C VAL A 550 -33.29 5.35 -34.12
N GLU A 551 -33.94 5.11 -35.25
CA GLU A 551 -34.98 5.99 -35.76
C GLU A 551 -36.24 5.79 -34.93
N ASP A 552 -36.79 6.87 -34.37
CA ASP A 552 -38.07 6.84 -33.67
C ASP A 552 -39.15 6.43 -34.69
N LYS A 553 -39.60 5.17 -34.67
CA LYS A 553 -40.85 4.81 -35.34
C LYS A 553 -41.95 5.61 -34.64
N LEU A 554 -42.62 6.49 -35.39
CA LEU A 554 -43.87 7.11 -34.96
C LEU A 554 -44.86 5.99 -34.66
N GLU A 555 -45.12 5.74 -33.38
CA GLU A 555 -46.24 4.89 -32.97
C GLU A 555 -47.52 5.64 -33.37
N GLU A 556 -48.27 5.06 -34.31
CA GLU A 556 -49.65 5.47 -34.59
C GLU A 556 -50.48 5.16 -33.33
N GLU A 557 -50.68 6.16 -32.47
CA GLU A 557 -51.67 6.07 -31.41
C GLU A 557 -53.05 5.89 -32.04
N SER A 558 -53.61 4.70 -31.79
CA SER A 558 -54.98 4.33 -32.08
C SER A 558 -55.95 5.38 -31.53
N THR A 559 -56.73 5.95 -32.43
CA THR A 559 -57.88 6.81 -32.16
C THR A 559 -58.94 6.04 -31.39
N LEU A 560 -59.08 6.29 -30.07
CA LEU A 560 -60.32 6.00 -29.32
C LEU A 560 -60.25 6.64 -27.92
N THR A 561 -60.66 7.90 -27.81
CA THR A 561 -61.50 8.42 -26.70
C THR A 561 -61.77 9.93 -26.90
N LYS A 562 -62.83 10.23 -27.65
CA LYS A 562 -63.58 11.49 -27.51
C LYS A 562 -64.96 11.12 -26.99
N GLN A 563 -65.26 11.43 -25.73
CA GLN A 563 -66.56 11.98 -25.36
C GLN A 563 -66.60 12.47 -23.90
N SER A 564 -67.17 13.69 -23.76
CA SER A 564 -67.62 14.38 -22.53
C SER A 564 -66.50 15.05 -21.71
N LYS A 565 -66.53 16.34 -21.34
CA LYS A 565 -67.57 17.39 -21.35
C LYS A 565 -66.95 18.77 -21.59
N SER A 566 -67.77 19.64 -22.17
CA SER A 566 -67.64 21.08 -22.35
C SER A 566 -67.63 21.87 -21.03
N SER A 567 -66.83 22.95 -20.94
CA SER A 567 -67.31 24.35 -20.86
C SER A 567 -66.21 25.31 -20.37
N GLY A 568 -65.97 26.41 -21.10
CA GLY A 568 -65.26 27.60 -20.60
C GLY A 568 -64.30 28.24 -21.61
N ALA A 569 -64.75 29.32 -22.25
CA ALA A 569 -63.94 30.26 -23.04
C ALA A 569 -62.81 30.87 -22.18
N SER A 570 -61.69 31.41 -22.66
CA SER A 570 -61.47 32.23 -23.86
C SER A 570 -59.96 32.40 -24.14
N THR A 571 -59.69 32.98 -25.32
CA THR A 571 -58.49 33.71 -25.76
C THR A 571 -57.44 32.91 -26.54
N ALA A 572 -57.46 33.17 -27.84
CA ALA A 572 -56.53 32.70 -28.84
C ALA A 572 -55.20 33.44 -28.75
N THR A 573 -54.11 32.67 -28.80
CA THR A 573 -52.83 33.13 -29.35
C THR A 573 -52.34 32.02 -30.26
N LYS A 574 -52.32 32.27 -31.56
CA LYS A 574 -51.66 31.41 -32.55
C LYS A 574 -50.16 31.56 -32.36
N THR A 575 -49.49 30.50 -31.94
CA THR A 575 -48.04 30.36 -32.08
C THR A 575 -47.82 29.19 -33.03
N GLU A 576 -47.17 29.46 -34.16
CA GLU A 576 -46.69 28.43 -35.08
C GLU A 576 -45.63 27.60 -34.35
N GLU A 577 -45.96 26.35 -34.00
CA GLU A 577 -44.97 25.39 -33.54
C GLU A 577 -44.14 24.91 -34.74
N GLU A 578 -42.93 25.44 -34.89
CA GLU A 578 -41.88 24.80 -35.67
C GLU A 578 -41.66 23.38 -35.13
N LYS A 579 -41.96 22.37 -35.95
CA LYS A 579 -41.54 20.98 -35.71
C LYS A 579 -40.01 20.91 -35.71
N LYS A 580 -39.39 21.06 -34.53
CA LYS A 580 -38.01 20.66 -34.30
C LYS A 580 -37.90 19.16 -34.56
N ILE A 581 -37.26 18.80 -35.68
CA ILE A 581 -36.77 17.44 -35.93
C ILE A 581 -35.84 17.08 -34.76
N LYS A 582 -36.29 16.18 -33.87
CA LYS A 582 -35.45 15.65 -32.80
C LYS A 582 -34.33 14.84 -33.45
N ALA A 583 -33.08 15.16 -33.10
CA ALA A 583 -31.92 14.39 -33.54
C ALA A 583 -32.08 12.90 -33.14
N PRO A 584 -31.66 11.95 -34.00
CA PRO A 584 -31.80 10.52 -33.74
C PRO A 584 -31.13 10.14 -32.42
N LYS A 585 -31.81 9.31 -31.60
CA LYS A 585 -31.25 8.82 -30.34
C LYS A 585 -30.25 7.69 -30.62
N LYS A 586 -29.04 7.82 -30.07
CA LYS A 586 -27.99 6.80 -30.16
C LYS A 586 -28.20 5.75 -29.06
N GLN A 587 -28.32 4.48 -29.43
CA GLN A 587 -28.29 3.38 -28.47
C GLN A 587 -26.86 2.85 -28.36
N LYS A 588 -26.32 2.81 -27.14
CA LYS A 588 -24.97 2.32 -26.84
C LYS A 588 -25.04 0.98 -26.12
N LEU A 589 -24.47 -0.05 -26.74
CA LEU A 589 -24.25 -1.35 -26.12
C LEU A 589 -22.81 -1.44 -25.61
N VAL A 590 -22.66 -1.95 -24.40
CA VAL A 590 -21.36 -2.16 -23.75
C VAL A 590 -21.30 -3.61 -23.32
N HIS A 591 -20.28 -4.33 -23.77
CA HIS A 591 -20.02 -5.71 -23.36
C HIS A 591 -18.67 -5.75 -22.64
N GLU A 592 -18.66 -6.25 -21.40
CA GLU A 592 -17.46 -6.40 -20.60
C GLU A 592 -16.63 -7.59 -21.12
N ILE A 593 -15.34 -7.36 -21.35
CA ILE A 593 -14.42 -8.34 -21.93
C ILE A 593 -13.69 -9.07 -20.80
N THR A 594 -13.49 -10.37 -20.99
CA THR A 594 -12.74 -11.17 -20.03
C THR A 594 -11.26 -10.83 -20.16
N MET A 595 -10.60 -10.55 -19.03
CA MET A 595 -9.17 -10.25 -18.97
C MET A 595 -8.45 -11.29 -18.13
N GLU A 596 -7.29 -11.71 -18.62
CA GLU A 596 -6.28 -12.45 -17.86
C GLU A 596 -5.07 -11.54 -17.71
N LEU A 597 -4.63 -11.34 -16.47
CA LEU A 597 -3.49 -10.49 -16.14
C LEU A 597 -2.29 -11.39 -15.84
N ASP A 598 -1.27 -11.31 -16.67
CA ASP A 598 0.07 -11.77 -16.34
C ASP A 598 0.70 -10.67 -15.49
N VAL A 599 0.69 -10.85 -14.18
CA VAL A 599 1.35 -9.95 -13.25
C VAL A 599 2.71 -10.57 -12.92
N ASN A 600 3.79 -9.99 -13.41
CA ASN A 600 5.14 -10.31 -12.94
C ASN A 600 5.26 -9.77 -11.49
N ASP A 601 4.93 -10.64 -10.53
CA ASP A 601 4.85 -10.51 -9.06
C ASP A 601 3.84 -9.47 -8.52
N VAL A 602 2.84 -9.80 -7.70
CA VAL A 602 2.60 -10.89 -6.74
C VAL A 602 1.22 -11.47 -7.06
N PRO A 603 1.08 -12.80 -7.30
CA PRO A 603 -0.23 -13.44 -7.31
C PRO A 603 -0.97 -13.05 -6.03
N ASP A 604 -2.30 -12.96 -6.04
CA ASP A 604 -3.07 -12.86 -4.80
C ASP A 604 -2.89 -14.20 -4.04
N LEU A 605 -1.71 -14.35 -3.40
CA LEU A 605 -1.20 -15.55 -2.75
C LEU A 605 -2.20 -16.05 -1.73
N LEU A 606 -3.02 -15.14 -1.19
CA LEU A 606 -4.04 -15.47 -0.23
C LEU A 606 -4.94 -16.61 -0.71
N GLU A 607 -5.52 -16.55 -1.91
CA GLU A 607 -6.55 -17.54 -2.29
C GLU A 607 -5.96 -18.91 -2.65
N ASP A 608 -4.82 -18.93 -3.35
CA ASP A 608 -4.16 -20.17 -3.76
C ASP A 608 -3.35 -20.80 -2.63
N GLU A 609 -2.75 -20.01 -1.74
CA GLU A 609 -2.10 -20.48 -0.52
C GLU A 609 -3.13 -20.96 0.52
N LEU A 610 -4.30 -20.31 0.63
CA LEU A 610 -5.44 -20.82 1.42
C LEU A 610 -5.91 -22.18 0.90
N LYS A 611 -6.12 -22.31 -0.41
CA LYS A 611 -6.59 -23.56 -1.04
C LYS A 611 -5.55 -24.68 -0.95
N SER A 612 -4.27 -24.34 -1.08
CA SER A 612 -3.15 -25.28 -1.01
C SER A 612 -2.90 -25.79 0.41
N SER A 613 -2.92 -24.90 1.41
CA SER A 613 -2.79 -25.26 2.84
C SER A 613 -3.88 -26.25 3.26
N MET A 614 -5.14 -25.95 2.98
CA MET A 614 -6.26 -26.80 3.39
C MET A 614 -6.26 -28.15 2.68
N LYS A 615 -5.99 -28.17 1.36
CA LYS A 615 -5.83 -29.42 0.61
C LYS A 615 -4.76 -30.31 1.22
N LYS A 616 -3.64 -29.74 1.68
CA LYS A 616 -2.56 -30.49 2.35
C LYS A 616 -3.03 -31.15 3.64
N TYR A 617 -3.75 -30.44 4.51
CA TYR A 617 -4.24 -31.00 5.77
C TYR A 617 -5.33 -32.06 5.57
N VAL A 618 -6.23 -31.86 4.62
CA VAL A 618 -7.27 -32.84 4.26
C VAL A 618 -6.65 -34.11 3.67
N LEU A 619 -5.69 -33.97 2.74
CA LEU A 619 -5.00 -35.10 2.12
C LEU A 619 -4.21 -35.89 3.17
N ASN A 620 -3.42 -35.22 4.01
CA ASN A 620 -2.64 -35.86 5.07
C ASN A 620 -3.52 -36.59 6.10
N SER A 621 -4.66 -36.00 6.46
CA SER A 621 -5.60 -36.63 7.40
C SER A 621 -6.31 -37.83 6.78
N SER A 622 -6.61 -37.77 5.48
CA SER A 622 -7.24 -38.86 4.73
C SER A 622 -6.28 -40.03 4.53
N MET A 623 -5.01 -39.77 4.19
CA MET A 623 -3.99 -40.81 4.08
C MET A 623 -3.77 -41.51 5.42
N TRP A 624 -3.56 -40.74 6.49
CA TRP A 624 -3.42 -41.28 7.84
C TRP A 624 -4.63 -42.14 8.26
N LYS A 625 -5.85 -41.67 8.00
CA LYS A 625 -7.08 -42.43 8.32
C LYS A 625 -7.12 -43.76 7.57
N ASN A 626 -6.82 -43.75 6.27
CA ASN A 626 -6.85 -44.94 5.43
C ASN A 626 -5.79 -45.98 5.85
N GLU A 627 -4.56 -45.52 6.14
CA GLU A 627 -3.47 -46.37 6.62
C GLU A 627 -3.80 -46.96 7.99
N THR A 628 -4.22 -46.13 8.95
CA THR A 628 -4.54 -46.56 10.32
C THR A 628 -5.74 -47.51 10.34
N LEU A 629 -6.76 -47.30 9.48
CA LEU A 629 -7.88 -48.23 9.33
C LEU A 629 -7.46 -49.56 8.71
N ALA A 630 -6.53 -49.54 7.76
CA ALA A 630 -6.00 -50.76 7.16
C ALA A 630 -5.19 -51.57 8.18
N GLU A 631 -4.42 -50.92 9.05
CA GLU A 631 -3.71 -51.56 10.16
C GLU A 631 -4.66 -52.08 11.24
N GLN A 632 -5.66 -51.28 11.63
CA GLN A 632 -6.67 -51.68 12.62
C GLN A 632 -7.46 -52.92 12.18
N LYS A 633 -7.73 -53.07 10.88
CA LYS A 633 -8.42 -54.25 10.32
C LYS A 633 -7.57 -55.51 10.32
N LYS A 634 -6.24 -55.39 10.43
CA LYS A 634 -5.32 -56.55 10.50
C LYS A 634 -5.18 -57.10 11.92
N LEU A 635 -5.63 -56.35 12.93
CA LEU A 635 -5.53 -56.73 14.33
C LEU A 635 -6.74 -57.54 14.79
N SER A 636 -6.49 -58.49 15.68
CA SER A 636 -7.54 -59.26 16.32
C SER A 636 -8.25 -58.43 17.41
N PRO A 637 -9.52 -58.74 17.76
CA PRO A 637 -10.28 -57.97 18.76
C PRO A 637 -9.67 -57.93 20.17
N ALA A 638 -8.71 -58.81 20.47
CA ALA A 638 -8.00 -58.87 21.75
C ALA A 638 -6.74 -58.00 21.80
N GLU A 639 -6.26 -57.52 20.65
CA GLU A 639 -5.08 -56.67 20.55
C GLU A 639 -5.44 -55.19 20.69
N LYS A 640 -4.50 -54.41 21.25
CA LYS A 640 -4.73 -52.98 21.49
C LYS A 640 -5.02 -52.25 20.18
N PRO A 641 -6.06 -51.40 20.12
CA PRO A 641 -6.40 -50.68 18.91
C PRO A 641 -5.33 -49.64 18.58
N VAL A 642 -5.01 -49.53 17.29
CA VAL A 642 -4.08 -48.54 16.73
C VAL A 642 -4.85 -47.28 16.34
N LEU A 643 -6.15 -47.40 16.02
CA LEU A 643 -7.02 -46.25 15.78
C LEU A 643 -7.57 -45.72 17.11
N LEU A 644 -6.84 -44.80 17.75
CA LEU A 644 -7.23 -44.22 19.02
C LEU A 644 -8.14 -43.00 18.84
N SER A 645 -9.19 -42.89 19.67
CA SER A 645 -10.08 -41.73 19.69
C SER A 645 -9.32 -40.42 19.92
N LYS A 646 -8.28 -40.44 20.74
CA LYS A 646 -7.43 -39.28 21.03
C LYS A 646 -6.69 -38.75 19.79
N ASP A 647 -6.24 -39.64 18.91
CA ASP A 647 -5.52 -39.25 17.69
C ASP A 647 -6.48 -38.69 16.64
N ILE A 648 -7.70 -39.25 16.57
CA ILE A 648 -8.80 -38.70 15.76
C ILE A 648 -9.15 -37.29 16.24
N GLU A 649 -9.29 -37.08 17.55
CA GLU A 649 -9.56 -35.75 18.13
C GLU A 649 -8.46 -34.73 17.82
N LEU A 650 -7.18 -35.14 17.85
CA LEU A 650 -6.06 -34.27 17.48
C LEU A 650 -6.08 -33.88 15.99
N LYS A 651 -6.43 -34.81 15.10
CA LYS A 651 -6.57 -34.55 13.65
C LYS A 651 -7.76 -33.62 13.37
N ILE A 652 -8.89 -33.84 14.04
CA ILE A 652 -10.06 -32.96 13.93
C ILE A 652 -9.73 -31.56 14.46
N ALA A 653 -9.06 -31.43 15.61
CA ALA A 653 -8.67 -30.14 16.15
C ALA A 653 -7.63 -29.40 15.28
N ALA A 654 -6.78 -30.12 14.55
CA ALA A 654 -5.88 -29.51 13.57
C ALA A 654 -6.63 -28.96 12.34
N LEU A 655 -7.57 -29.75 11.79
CA LEU A 655 -8.44 -29.31 10.70
C LEU A 655 -9.34 -28.15 11.12
N ASP A 656 -9.94 -28.20 12.31
CA ASP A 656 -10.84 -27.16 12.81
C ASP A 656 -10.10 -25.85 13.08
N ARG A 657 -8.86 -25.90 13.60
CA ARG A 657 -8.00 -24.71 13.71
C ARG A 657 -7.69 -24.08 12.36
N GLU A 658 -7.38 -24.90 11.35
CA GLU A 658 -7.12 -24.41 10.00
C GLU A 658 -8.41 -23.83 9.37
N VAL A 659 -9.56 -24.49 9.55
CA VAL A 659 -10.86 -24.01 9.05
C VAL A 659 -11.26 -22.70 9.71
N GLN A 660 -11.11 -22.57 11.03
CA GLN A 660 -11.36 -21.32 11.75
C GLN A 660 -10.41 -20.21 11.30
N TYR A 661 -9.14 -20.53 11.05
CA TYR A 661 -8.18 -19.60 10.45
C TYR A 661 -8.67 -19.12 9.07
N LEU A 662 -9.12 -20.02 8.19
CA LEU A 662 -9.64 -19.65 6.87
C LEU A 662 -10.97 -18.87 6.94
N LEU A 663 -11.90 -19.27 7.81
CA LEU A 663 -13.20 -18.61 7.97
C LEU A 663 -13.02 -17.19 8.50
N ASN A 664 -12.12 -16.99 9.46
CA ASN A 664 -11.79 -15.66 9.94
C ASN A 664 -11.15 -14.83 8.82
N LYS A 665 -10.26 -15.42 8.02
CA LYS A 665 -9.64 -14.76 6.86
C LYS A 665 -10.65 -14.42 5.75
N ALA A 666 -11.66 -15.27 5.52
CA ALA A 666 -12.73 -15.10 4.54
C ALA A 666 -13.80 -14.08 4.98
N LYS A 667 -14.13 -14.01 6.27
CA LYS A 667 -15.07 -13.01 6.83
C LYS A 667 -14.63 -11.56 6.59
N PHE A 668 -13.36 -11.32 6.29
CA PHE A 668 -12.81 -9.98 6.02
C PHE A 668 -12.43 -9.76 4.54
N ALA A 669 -12.64 -10.75 3.67
CA ALA A 669 -12.51 -10.57 2.22
C ALA A 669 -13.80 -9.94 1.66
N LYS A 670 -13.71 -8.80 0.97
CA LYS A 670 -14.89 -8.16 0.36
C LYS A 670 -15.40 -8.98 -0.84
N PRO A 671 -16.71 -9.26 -0.96
CA PRO A 671 -17.26 -9.78 -2.20
C PRO A 671 -17.25 -8.68 -3.28
N LYS A 672 -16.95 -9.05 -4.53
CA LYS A 672 -17.21 -8.18 -5.70
C LYS A 672 -18.72 -7.89 -5.78
N SER A 673 -19.10 -6.61 -5.82
CA SER A 673 -20.51 -6.21 -5.96
C SER A 673 -21.06 -6.67 -7.32
N LYS A 674 -22.09 -7.54 -7.32
CA LYS A 674 -22.93 -7.74 -8.52
C LYS A 674 -23.80 -6.50 -8.72
N LYS A 675 -23.72 -5.87 -9.89
CA LYS A 675 -24.66 -4.81 -10.30
C LYS A 675 -26.00 -5.45 -10.65
N GLU A 676 -27.05 -5.09 -9.92
CA GLU A 676 -28.43 -5.41 -10.27
C GLU A 676 -28.83 -4.74 -11.59
N LYS A 677 -29.55 -5.49 -12.42
CA LYS A 677 -30.24 -5.00 -13.62
C LYS A 677 -31.58 -4.40 -13.16
N ASN A 678 -31.78 -3.10 -13.32
CA ASN A 678 -33.12 -2.52 -13.24
C ASN A 678 -33.75 -2.50 -14.64
N ALA A 679 -34.73 -3.38 -14.82
CA ALA A 679 -35.78 -3.26 -15.82
C ALA A 679 -36.96 -2.47 -15.20
N THR A 680 -37.50 -1.58 -16.01
CA THR A 680 -38.64 -0.67 -15.80
C THR A 680 -39.95 -1.40 -15.49
N LYS A 681 -40.82 -0.80 -14.66
CA LYS A 681 -42.29 -0.85 -14.81
C LYS A 681 -42.98 0.36 -14.13
N PRO A 682 -44.19 0.74 -14.57
CA PRO A 682 -44.70 2.12 -14.51
C PRO A 682 -45.50 2.46 -13.24
N ASP A 683 -45.77 3.75 -13.14
CA ASP A 683 -46.38 4.53 -12.07
C ASP A 683 -47.90 4.36 -11.93
N SER A 684 -48.41 4.39 -10.69
CA SER A 684 -49.76 4.87 -10.35
C SER A 684 -49.92 5.20 -8.85
N GLY A 685 -49.78 6.48 -8.49
CA GLY A 685 -50.80 7.31 -7.82
C GLY A 685 -51.40 6.98 -6.43
N LYS A 686 -51.11 7.90 -5.48
CA LYS A 686 -51.96 8.53 -4.42
C LYS A 686 -52.11 7.91 -3.00
N ASN A 687 -51.64 8.73 -2.05
CA ASN A 687 -52.19 9.18 -0.74
C ASN A 687 -52.75 8.18 0.29
N ALA A 688 -52.19 8.16 1.52
CA ALA A 688 -52.76 8.80 2.73
C ALA A 688 -52.14 8.29 4.05
N THR A 689 -52.36 9.10 5.08
CA THR A 689 -51.91 9.16 6.49
C THR A 689 -52.28 8.00 7.44
N ALA A 690 -51.35 7.73 8.37
CA ALA A 690 -51.49 7.51 9.83
C ALA A 690 -52.27 6.31 10.47
N THR A 691 -51.62 5.78 11.52
CA THR A 691 -52.07 5.13 12.79
C THR A 691 -52.37 3.61 12.93
N SER A 692 -51.71 3.06 13.97
CA SER A 692 -52.02 1.98 14.93
C SER A 692 -52.03 0.48 14.55
N GLU A 693 -51.10 -0.24 15.21
CA GLU A 693 -51.19 -1.55 15.91
C GLU A 693 -52.08 -2.69 15.38
N SER A 694 -51.45 -3.83 15.05
CA SER A 694 -51.59 -5.13 15.78
C SER A 694 -50.92 -6.28 15.02
N GLU A 695 -50.33 -7.20 15.77
CA GLU A 695 -49.65 -8.42 15.32
C GLU A 695 -50.59 -9.42 14.64
N ASN A 696 -50.11 -10.08 13.59
CA ASN A 696 -50.14 -11.55 13.52
C ASN A 696 -49.17 -12.09 12.46
N THR A 697 -48.43 -13.11 12.86
CA THR A 697 -47.33 -13.81 12.19
C THR A 697 -47.82 -14.91 11.24
N ILE A 698 -47.31 -14.97 9.99
CA ILE A 698 -47.02 -16.20 9.19
C ILE A 698 -45.93 -15.86 8.12
N PRO A 699 -44.87 -16.67 7.91
CA PRO A 699 -43.71 -16.32 7.08
C PRO A 699 -43.88 -16.68 5.59
N PRO A 700 -43.23 -15.98 4.63
CA PRO A 700 -43.16 -16.44 3.25
C PRO A 700 -41.89 -17.27 2.98
N THR A 701 -42.17 -18.50 2.55
CA THR A 701 -41.39 -19.49 1.80
C THR A 701 -40.12 -19.01 1.07
N GLU A 702 -39.02 -19.72 1.35
CA GLU A 702 -37.74 -19.69 0.62
C GLU A 702 -37.88 -20.21 -0.81
N GLY A 703 -37.48 -19.38 -1.78
CA GLY A 703 -37.15 -19.80 -3.14
C GLY A 703 -35.63 -19.86 -3.33
N LYS A 704 -35.07 -21.07 -3.46
CA LYS A 704 -33.64 -21.35 -3.67
C LYS A 704 -33.13 -20.88 -5.03
N GLN A 705 -32.05 -20.09 -5.02
CA GLN A 705 -31.00 -20.13 -6.05
C GLN A 705 -29.61 -19.96 -5.37
N GLU A 706 -29.02 -21.08 -4.95
CA GLU A 706 -27.65 -21.15 -4.44
C GLU A 706 -26.62 -20.89 -5.55
N GLY A 707 -25.71 -19.95 -5.29
CA GLY A 707 -24.60 -19.60 -6.17
C GLY A 707 -23.51 -20.69 -6.18
N LYS A 708 -23.03 -21.04 -7.38
CA LYS A 708 -21.96 -22.02 -7.62
C LYS A 708 -20.61 -21.72 -6.95
N GLU A 709 -20.41 -20.53 -6.37
CA GLU A 709 -19.14 -20.12 -5.72
C GLU A 709 -18.90 -20.75 -4.34
N TRP A 710 -19.92 -21.32 -3.68
CA TRP A 710 -19.81 -21.90 -2.34
C TRP A 710 -19.84 -23.44 -2.32
N LYS A 711 -20.08 -24.05 -3.47
CA LYS A 711 -20.27 -25.51 -3.61
C LYS A 711 -19.03 -26.31 -3.21
N TRP A 712 -17.84 -25.73 -3.35
CA TRP A 712 -16.59 -26.35 -2.94
C TRP A 712 -16.39 -26.33 -1.43
N ILE A 713 -16.83 -25.28 -0.73
CA ILE A 713 -16.80 -25.20 0.75
C ILE A 713 -17.78 -26.20 1.35
N GLU A 714 -18.96 -26.37 0.76
CA GLU A 714 -19.89 -27.44 1.15
C GLU A 714 -19.32 -28.83 0.92
N LEU A 715 -18.67 -29.08 -0.23
CA LEU A 715 -17.99 -30.34 -0.52
C LEU A 715 -16.87 -30.62 0.50
N LEU A 716 -16.09 -29.60 0.85
CA LEU A 716 -14.99 -29.71 1.80
C LEU A 716 -15.49 -29.91 3.24
N MET A 717 -16.54 -29.21 3.64
CA MET A 717 -17.21 -29.38 4.95
C MET A 717 -17.83 -30.77 5.08
N ARG A 718 -18.41 -31.32 4.01
CA ARG A 718 -18.90 -32.71 3.98
C ARG A 718 -17.77 -33.72 4.15
N GLU A 719 -16.61 -33.45 3.55
CA GLU A 719 -15.44 -34.31 3.66
C GLU A 719 -14.85 -34.27 5.09
N VAL A 720 -14.79 -33.10 5.71
CA VAL A 720 -14.42 -32.93 7.14
C VAL A 720 -15.42 -33.62 8.07
N CYS A 721 -16.73 -33.48 7.83
CA CYS A 721 -17.75 -34.19 8.59
C CYS A 721 -17.66 -35.72 8.43
N SER A 722 -17.24 -36.23 7.28
CA SER A 722 -17.05 -37.67 7.04
C SER A 722 -15.85 -38.29 7.79
N LEU A 723 -14.98 -37.45 8.35
CA LEU A 723 -13.88 -37.88 9.21
C LEU A 723 -14.34 -38.10 10.67
N GLY A 724 -15.40 -37.42 11.10
CA GLY A 724 -16.06 -37.69 12.38
C GLY A 724 -17.10 -38.79 12.20
N GLY A 725 -16.84 -39.99 12.71
CA GLY A 725 -17.80 -41.10 12.69
C GLY A 725 -19.18 -40.75 13.29
N PRO A 726 -20.15 -41.68 13.23
CA PRO A 726 -21.60 -41.44 13.33
C PRO A 726 -22.16 -40.93 14.68
N GLN A 727 -21.37 -40.28 15.54
CA GLN A 727 -21.79 -39.81 16.87
C GLN A 727 -21.80 -38.29 17.09
N LYS A 728 -21.71 -37.45 16.06
CA LYS A 728 -21.94 -36.00 16.23
C LYS A 728 -22.91 -35.43 15.19
N ASN A 729 -24.18 -35.77 15.34
CA ASN A 729 -25.27 -34.88 14.92
C ASN A 729 -25.37 -33.74 15.93
N ILE A 730 -24.58 -32.68 15.72
CA ILE A 730 -24.92 -31.34 16.24
C ILE A 730 -24.98 -30.44 15.02
N CYS A 731 -26.20 -30.26 14.51
CA CYS A 731 -26.51 -29.40 13.39
C CYS A 731 -26.05 -27.97 13.68
N LEU A 732 -25.27 -27.43 12.74
CA LEU A 732 -25.11 -25.99 12.51
C LEU A 732 -26.47 -25.43 12.08
N GLY A 733 -27.20 -24.87 13.03
CA GLY A 733 -28.25 -23.89 12.79
C GLY A 733 -27.79 -22.57 13.37
N HIS A 734 -27.14 -21.72 12.56
CA HIS A 734 -27.15 -20.26 12.64
C HIS A 734 -26.43 -19.62 11.47
#